data_AF-A0A2E6HFK1-F1
#
_entry.id   AF-A0A2E6HFK1-F1
#
_cell.length_a   1.000
_cell.length_b   1.000
_cell.length_c   1.000
_cell.angle_alpha   90.00
_cell.angle_beta   90.00
_cell.angle_gamma   90.00
#
_symmetry.space_group_name_H-M   'P 1'
#
loop_
_entity.id
_entity.type
_entity.pdbx_description
1 polymer ?
#
loop_
_entity_poly.entity_id
_entity_poly.type
_entity_poly.pdbx_seq_one_letter_code
_entity_poly.pdbx_strand_id
1 'polypeptide(L)'
;MMDQYIFPQRLFALIILIIFVVFNLPSRANDMGLVYDAKIGQYKDLSYDALSGKGLTWKARAQLFGGDTVHYESLTDRQRIEKQEELKELLLAIKIRETSNWADPGLADRVEAEILNWLDAQVADVPKKYAEADIYPLRAGAVVYFRAYEIFGDKKYLEAGLNRADVILKAQWPRGHWPWGTRLGENFVRIQDGFNNEPFWIMLYAYKLSGDKKYYESAKRCADVLLSLQRMNGGWPDQWSFNGKSSGHSGVMNGVSFNDNATNSCVQMMVAMFHMTGDKKYIARLALLGEFIEKSKMGQGDVTGWCEQYNDDGSPTRARQYEIELPYPRALTRGVGPLLVWLYLMDGNEGHMHLLKRAYAWHEYVRKEEIKPTVIEQWREMSRKWSPSHHSMTQNYLMEYRPGWPDAYLPDGSNWGRVLNFRLMLWNPVTSAQKKKYDRFIDHSWPPVEKLAVMAAANQPPPRDYNMYVHCHSSIGNSLSEIRRALLEHKRGGREGMLKYYSNPTKFTPDQYLQARVDAAKRALDLRNRRMAYPFKANPGYTGMSTMKGFNFLGSKSRWYGRVGTKWGAAFQNIYPSPSVSWYQWQFIYDMKLAHGEIDPASAARGGRGFETVASQTHLDSWDVLGEWGMATIEMDNHFDVPLNNN
;
A
#
# COMPACT_ATOMS: atom_id res chain seq x y z
N MET A 1 42.77 61.08 65.19
CA MET A 1 43.97 60.78 64.38
C MET A 1 43.58 59.64 63.46
N MET A 2 43.29 59.78 62.17
CA MET A 2 43.50 60.85 61.17
C MET A 2 42.34 60.75 60.15
N ASP A 3 41.79 61.90 59.75
CA ASP A 3 41.21 62.35 58.45
C ASP A 3 40.99 61.35 57.29
N GLN A 4 40.12 61.52 56.28
CA GLN A 4 39.06 62.46 55.87
C GLN A 4 38.38 61.84 54.61
N TYR A 5 37.06 62.03 54.46
CA TYR A 5 36.26 62.35 53.25
C TYR A 5 36.33 61.58 51.88
N ILE A 6 35.15 61.58 51.22
CA ILE A 6 34.83 61.54 49.76
C ILE A 6 34.36 60.20 49.12
N PHE A 7 33.08 60.14 48.74
CA PHE A 7 32.44 59.32 47.67
C PHE A 7 32.64 59.98 46.29
N PRO A 8 32.33 59.39 45.10
CA PRO A 8 32.03 58.00 44.69
C PRO A 8 32.73 57.58 43.35
N GLN A 9 32.66 56.30 42.95
CA GLN A 9 32.19 55.87 41.60
C GLN A 9 32.25 54.34 41.36
N ARG A 10 31.13 53.81 40.84
CA ARG A 10 30.95 52.59 40.02
C ARG A 10 31.17 51.22 40.70
N LEU A 11 30.08 50.50 40.94
CA LEU A 11 29.81 49.27 40.18
C LEU A 11 28.34 48.87 40.29
N PHE A 12 27.70 48.70 39.13
CA PHE A 12 26.36 48.14 38.98
C PHE A 12 26.35 46.67 39.40
N ALA A 13 25.32 46.30 40.16
CA ALA A 13 24.97 44.92 40.46
C ALA A 13 24.41 44.22 39.20
N LEU A 14 24.86 43.01 38.92
CA LEU A 14 24.18 42.07 38.04
C LEU A 14 24.06 40.72 38.74
N ILE A 15 22.93 40.50 39.40
CA ILE A 15 22.49 39.18 39.85
C ILE A 15 21.85 38.50 38.64
N ILE A 16 22.47 37.42 38.18
CA ILE A 16 21.96 36.57 37.09
C ILE A 16 20.79 35.75 37.63
N LEU A 17 19.58 36.09 37.19
CA LEU A 17 18.38 35.26 37.31
C LEU A 17 18.31 34.37 36.07
N ILE A 18 18.62 33.09 36.20
CA ILE A 18 18.45 32.10 35.12
C ILE A 18 16.95 31.76 35.04
N ILE A 19 16.26 32.37 34.08
CA ILE A 19 14.93 31.94 33.64
C ILE A 19 15.15 30.83 32.59
N PHE A 20 14.73 29.61 32.90
CA PHE A 20 14.59 28.54 31.91
C PHE A 20 13.40 28.86 30.99
N VAL A 21 13.66 29.59 29.91
CA VAL A 21 12.76 29.64 28.75
C VAL A 21 13.16 28.48 27.84
N VAL A 22 12.34 27.42 27.82
CA VAL A 22 12.44 26.35 26.83
C VAL A 22 11.97 26.92 25.49
N PHE A 23 12.93 27.39 24.68
CA PHE A 23 12.66 27.67 23.27
C PHE A 23 12.51 26.34 22.53
N ASN A 24 11.30 26.09 22.00
CA ASN A 24 11.09 25.17 20.89
C ASN A 24 11.85 25.68 19.67
N LEU A 25 13.09 25.22 19.48
CA LEU A 25 13.80 25.42 18.23
C LEU A 25 13.23 24.42 17.20
N PRO A 26 12.73 24.86 16.04
CA PRO A 26 12.41 23.94 14.96
C PRO A 26 13.72 23.26 14.54
N SER A 27 13.72 21.93 14.48
CA SER A 27 14.86 21.18 13.97
C SER A 27 15.14 21.64 12.55
N ARG A 28 16.25 22.35 12.34
CA ARG A 28 16.74 22.62 10.98
C ARG A 28 16.94 21.26 10.31
N ALA A 29 16.16 20.99 9.28
CA ALA A 29 16.36 19.84 8.41
C ALA A 29 17.84 19.83 7.99
N ASN A 30 18.54 18.73 8.26
CA ASN A 30 19.95 18.59 7.93
C ASN A 30 20.08 18.72 6.40
N ASP A 31 20.83 19.70 5.91
CA ASP A 31 20.98 20.01 4.47
C ASP A 31 21.55 18.85 3.62
N MET A 32 22.02 17.79 4.29
CA MET A 32 22.69 16.61 3.74
C MET A 32 21.76 15.44 3.36
N GLY A 33 20.43 15.55 3.54
CA GLY A 33 19.49 14.48 3.19
C GLY A 33 19.50 13.28 4.15
N LEU A 34 18.85 12.17 3.75
CA LEU A 34 18.71 10.98 4.59
C LEU A 34 20.04 10.20 4.73
N VAL A 35 20.44 9.88 5.95
CA VAL A 35 21.70 9.17 6.25
C VAL A 35 21.44 7.67 6.43
N TYR A 36 21.96 6.85 5.51
CA TYR A 36 21.95 5.40 5.63
C TYR A 36 23.18 4.91 6.40
N ASP A 37 22.98 4.09 7.42
CA ASP A 37 24.06 3.47 8.18
C ASP A 37 24.24 2.01 7.74
N ALA A 38 25.33 1.75 7.03
CA ALA A 38 25.63 0.44 6.47
C ALA A 38 25.90 -0.64 7.54
N LYS A 39 26.31 -0.26 8.76
CA LYS A 39 26.60 -1.23 9.84
C LYS A 39 25.31 -1.83 10.40
N ILE A 40 24.31 -0.99 10.60
CA ILE A 40 22.99 -1.43 11.08
C ILE A 40 22.03 -1.78 9.93
N GLY A 41 22.32 -1.36 8.70
CA GLY A 41 21.50 -1.63 7.51
C GLY A 41 20.19 -0.84 7.48
N GLN A 42 20.17 0.35 8.09
CA GLN A 42 18.99 1.19 8.30
C GLN A 42 19.30 2.68 8.15
N TYR A 43 18.29 3.48 7.86
CA TYR A 43 18.41 4.94 7.95
C TYR A 43 18.42 5.40 9.41
N LYS A 44 19.28 6.36 9.74
CA LYS A 44 19.43 6.87 11.11
C LYS A 44 18.19 7.60 11.60
N ASP A 45 17.56 8.39 10.73
CA ASP A 45 16.36 9.16 11.02
C ASP A 45 15.41 9.12 9.83
N LEU A 46 14.15 8.76 10.08
CA LEU A 46 13.05 8.84 9.13
C LEU A 46 11.90 9.68 9.70
N SER A 47 12.16 10.54 10.68
CA SER A 47 11.20 11.53 11.18
C SER A 47 10.66 12.41 10.05
N TYR A 48 9.46 12.96 10.23
CA TYR A 48 8.84 13.88 9.26
C TYR A 48 9.80 15.02 8.84
N ASP A 49 10.50 15.59 9.81
CA ASP A 49 11.46 16.67 9.56
C ASP A 49 12.71 16.21 8.78
N ALA A 50 13.09 14.94 8.90
CA ALA A 50 14.18 14.35 8.13
C ALA A 50 13.77 13.86 6.72
N LEU A 51 12.49 13.52 6.48
CA LEU A 51 12.05 12.98 5.19
C LEU A 51 12.45 13.89 4.02
N SER A 52 13.16 13.31 3.05
CA SER A 52 13.64 13.99 1.85
C SER A 52 13.98 12.97 0.75
N GLY A 53 13.76 13.37 -0.51
CA GLY A 53 14.23 12.64 -1.69
C GLY A 53 15.65 13.02 -2.14
N LYS A 54 16.24 14.07 -1.55
CA LYS A 54 17.55 14.63 -1.96
C LYS A 54 18.67 13.61 -1.73
N GLY A 55 19.52 13.41 -2.73
CA GLY A 55 20.68 12.51 -2.67
C GLY A 55 20.34 11.01 -2.71
N LEU A 56 19.06 10.63 -2.79
CA LEU A 56 18.66 9.23 -2.92
C LEU A 56 18.71 8.76 -4.36
N THR A 57 19.24 7.55 -4.58
CA THR A 57 19.09 6.83 -5.85
C THR A 57 17.61 6.53 -6.11
N TRP A 58 17.23 6.31 -7.37
CA TRP A 58 15.86 5.91 -7.72
C TRP A 58 15.40 4.68 -6.92
N LYS A 59 16.26 3.66 -6.79
CA LYS A 59 15.95 2.44 -6.03
C LYS A 59 15.69 2.74 -4.55
N ALA A 60 16.48 3.63 -3.94
CA ALA A 60 16.28 4.02 -2.55
C ALA A 60 14.97 4.81 -2.35
N ARG A 61 14.64 5.71 -3.29
CA ARG A 61 13.35 6.43 -3.27
C ARG A 61 12.17 5.46 -3.38
N ALA A 62 12.22 4.57 -4.37
CA ALA A 62 11.21 3.56 -4.60
C ALA A 62 11.02 2.64 -3.38
N GLN A 63 12.10 2.25 -2.71
CA GLN A 63 12.07 1.44 -1.48
C GLN A 63 11.63 2.20 -0.22
N LEU A 64 11.64 3.53 -0.21
CA LEU A 64 11.24 4.32 0.97
C LEU A 64 9.83 4.90 0.84
N PHE A 65 9.47 5.31 -0.38
CA PHE A 65 8.29 6.12 -0.68
C PHE A 65 7.40 5.48 -1.76
N GLY A 66 7.71 4.27 -2.23
CA GLY A 66 6.98 3.65 -3.34
C GLY A 66 7.22 4.38 -4.67
N GLY A 67 6.37 4.10 -5.65
CA GLY A 67 6.41 4.59 -7.02
C GLY A 67 6.16 6.09 -7.15
N ASP A 68 6.66 6.64 -8.26
CA ASP A 68 6.58 8.03 -8.64
C ASP A 68 5.41 8.28 -9.62
N THR A 69 4.83 9.47 -9.54
CA THR A 69 3.82 9.95 -10.50
C THR A 69 4.52 10.83 -11.53
N VAL A 70 4.41 10.48 -12.80
CA VAL A 70 5.02 11.23 -13.90
C VAL A 70 3.97 12.19 -14.46
N HIS A 71 4.30 13.48 -14.43
CA HIS A 71 3.51 14.53 -15.07
C HIS A 71 4.29 15.07 -16.24
N TYR A 72 3.81 14.82 -17.45
CA TYR A 72 4.38 15.37 -18.66
C TYR A 72 3.86 16.79 -18.88
N GLU A 73 4.76 17.69 -19.24
CA GLU A 73 4.47 19.11 -19.47
C GLU A 73 4.10 19.36 -20.95
N SER A 74 3.48 20.50 -21.23
CA SER A 74 3.39 21.01 -22.60
C SER A 74 4.78 21.37 -23.11
N LEU A 75 5.04 21.11 -24.40
CA LEU A 75 6.35 21.36 -24.99
C LEU A 75 6.34 22.65 -25.82
N THR A 76 7.43 23.40 -25.75
CA THR A 76 7.73 24.41 -26.78
C THR A 76 8.05 23.73 -28.11
N ASP A 77 7.98 24.46 -29.22
CA ASP A 77 8.28 23.89 -30.55
C ASP A 77 9.68 23.27 -30.61
N ARG A 78 10.66 23.94 -30.01
CA ARG A 78 12.02 23.42 -29.90
C ARG A 78 12.08 22.11 -29.10
N GLN A 79 11.49 22.09 -27.91
CA GLN A 79 11.48 20.87 -27.08
C GLN A 79 10.73 19.73 -27.76
N ARG A 80 9.67 20.03 -28.51
CA ARG A 80 8.91 19.03 -29.28
C ARG A 80 9.78 18.40 -30.36
N ILE A 81 10.52 19.20 -31.12
CA ILE A 81 11.46 18.71 -32.13
C ILE A 81 12.54 17.85 -31.46
N GLU A 82 13.15 18.33 -30.38
CA GLU A 82 14.17 17.58 -29.63
C GLU A 82 13.63 16.23 -29.12
N LYS A 83 12.38 16.18 -28.63
CA LYS A 83 11.73 14.93 -28.19
C LYS A 83 11.37 13.99 -29.33
N GLN A 84 11.00 14.51 -30.49
CA GLN A 84 10.76 13.72 -31.68
C GLN A 84 12.05 13.07 -32.20
N GLU A 85 13.15 13.83 -32.19
CA GLU A 85 14.49 13.33 -32.53
C GLU A 85 14.96 12.28 -31.53
N GLU A 86 14.85 12.56 -30.23
CA GLU A 86 15.17 11.60 -29.16
C GLU A 86 14.37 10.29 -29.32
N LEU A 87 13.05 10.39 -29.56
CA LEU A 87 12.23 9.20 -29.79
C LEU A 87 12.69 8.42 -31.02
N LYS A 88 13.01 9.10 -32.13
CA LYS A 88 13.49 8.47 -33.36
C LYS A 88 14.80 7.70 -33.11
N GLU A 89 15.74 8.28 -32.36
CA GLU A 89 16.99 7.63 -31.98
C GLU A 89 16.75 6.41 -31.08
N LEU A 90 15.87 6.54 -30.08
CA LEU A 90 15.52 5.44 -29.19
C LEU A 90 14.83 4.29 -29.94
N LEU A 91 13.92 4.60 -30.87
CA LEU A 91 13.27 3.59 -31.72
C LEU A 91 14.27 2.90 -32.65
N LEU A 92 15.26 3.64 -33.18
CA LEU A 92 16.36 3.05 -33.94
C LEU A 92 17.21 2.12 -33.07
N ALA A 93 17.53 2.52 -31.83
CA ALA A 93 18.28 1.70 -30.89
C ALA A 93 17.50 0.42 -30.51
N ILE A 94 16.19 0.52 -30.31
CA ILE A 94 15.30 -0.64 -30.11
C ILE A 94 15.41 -1.56 -31.33
N LYS A 95 15.20 -1.03 -32.54
CA LYS A 95 15.30 -1.80 -33.78
C LYS A 95 16.65 -2.52 -33.90
N ILE A 96 17.77 -1.81 -33.69
CA ILE A 96 19.11 -2.39 -33.75
C ILE A 96 19.23 -3.58 -32.78
N ARG A 97 18.75 -3.45 -31.53
CA ARG A 97 18.81 -4.56 -30.57
C ARG A 97 17.90 -5.71 -30.95
N GLU A 98 16.69 -5.43 -31.43
CA GLU A 98 15.74 -6.47 -31.88
C GLU A 98 16.20 -7.19 -33.16
N THR A 99 17.14 -6.64 -33.93
CA THR A 99 17.66 -7.27 -35.16
C THR A 99 19.10 -7.78 -35.05
N SER A 100 19.84 -7.43 -34.00
CA SER A 100 21.27 -7.75 -33.90
C SER A 100 21.54 -9.06 -33.16
N ASN A 101 22.39 -9.90 -33.75
CA ASN A 101 22.81 -11.18 -33.16
C ASN A 101 23.62 -11.03 -31.85
N TRP A 102 24.29 -9.90 -31.62
CA TRP A 102 25.02 -9.64 -30.36
C TRP A 102 24.09 -9.30 -29.19
N ALA A 103 22.82 -9.02 -29.47
CA ALA A 103 21.79 -8.72 -28.49
C ALA A 103 20.82 -9.92 -28.40
N ASP A 104 19.54 -9.64 -28.25
CA ASP A 104 18.48 -10.64 -28.13
C ASP A 104 17.52 -10.45 -29.32
N PRO A 105 17.87 -10.92 -30.53
CA PRO A 105 17.10 -10.61 -31.73
C PRO A 105 15.67 -11.17 -31.59
N GLY A 106 14.64 -10.37 -31.89
CA GLY A 106 13.22 -10.72 -31.75
C GLY A 106 12.81 -11.00 -30.29
N LEU A 107 13.35 -10.28 -29.31
CA LEU A 107 12.97 -10.47 -27.91
C LEU A 107 11.52 -10.08 -27.67
N ALA A 108 11.08 -8.94 -28.22
CA ALA A 108 9.71 -8.47 -28.08
C ALA A 108 8.71 -9.51 -28.62
N ASP A 109 8.91 -9.98 -29.85
CA ASP A 109 8.05 -10.99 -30.47
C ASP A 109 7.99 -12.29 -29.67
N ARG A 110 9.13 -12.76 -29.14
CA ARG A 110 9.16 -13.97 -28.31
C ARG A 110 8.40 -13.82 -26.99
N VAL A 111 8.55 -12.67 -26.33
CA VAL A 111 7.87 -12.39 -25.05
C VAL A 111 6.37 -12.18 -25.28
N GLU A 112 6.01 -11.42 -26.30
CA GLU A 112 4.61 -11.21 -26.70
C GLU A 112 3.95 -12.54 -27.07
N ALA A 113 4.58 -13.37 -27.90
CA ALA A 113 4.07 -14.70 -28.24
C ALA A 113 3.88 -15.57 -27.00
N GLU A 114 4.75 -15.47 -25.99
CA GLU A 114 4.56 -16.20 -24.74
C GLU A 114 3.33 -15.72 -23.95
N ILE A 115 3.12 -14.41 -23.86
CA ILE A 115 1.93 -13.83 -23.22
C ILE A 115 0.66 -14.27 -23.97
N LEU A 116 0.62 -14.10 -25.29
CA LEU A 116 -0.55 -14.39 -26.12
C LEU A 116 -0.89 -15.88 -26.10
N ASN A 117 0.09 -16.76 -26.29
CA ASN A 117 -0.14 -18.22 -26.23
C ASN A 117 -0.71 -18.65 -24.87
N TRP A 118 -0.21 -18.05 -23.77
CA TRP A 118 -0.74 -18.32 -22.45
C TRP A 118 -2.17 -17.80 -22.29
N LEU A 119 -2.45 -16.55 -22.70
CA LEU A 119 -3.79 -15.97 -22.63
C LEU A 119 -4.81 -16.79 -23.43
N ASP A 120 -4.46 -17.15 -24.66
CA ASP A 120 -5.31 -17.91 -25.59
C ASP A 120 -5.64 -19.29 -25.06
N ALA A 121 -4.67 -19.98 -24.45
CA ALA A 121 -4.90 -21.26 -23.79
C ALA A 121 -5.89 -21.18 -22.61
N GLN A 122 -6.05 -20.00 -22.01
CA GLN A 122 -6.91 -19.77 -20.84
C GLN A 122 -8.29 -19.18 -21.21
N VAL A 123 -8.51 -18.74 -22.47
CA VAL A 123 -9.75 -18.02 -22.86
C VAL A 123 -10.99 -18.88 -22.59
N ALA A 124 -10.94 -20.15 -22.98
CA ALA A 124 -12.05 -21.09 -22.84
C ALA A 124 -12.27 -21.60 -21.41
N ASP A 125 -11.29 -21.45 -20.52
CA ASP A 125 -11.38 -21.90 -19.13
C ASP A 125 -12.07 -20.84 -18.25
N VAL A 126 -13.39 -20.76 -18.38
CA VAL A 126 -14.25 -19.86 -17.58
C VAL A 126 -14.90 -20.67 -16.45
N PRO A 127 -14.55 -20.41 -15.18
CA PRO A 127 -15.25 -21.02 -14.07
C PRO A 127 -16.75 -20.74 -14.11
N LYS A 128 -17.58 -21.76 -13.85
CA LYS A 128 -19.04 -21.67 -14.04
C LYS A 128 -19.77 -21.10 -12.82
N LYS A 129 -19.11 -21.00 -11.67
CA LYS A 129 -19.71 -20.58 -10.40
C LYS A 129 -18.81 -19.55 -9.72
N TYR A 130 -19.41 -18.54 -9.11
CA TYR A 130 -18.69 -17.60 -8.27
C TYR A 130 -18.72 -18.08 -6.82
N ALA A 131 -17.87 -19.07 -6.50
CA ALA A 131 -17.77 -19.66 -5.16
C ALA A 131 -16.38 -20.27 -4.93
N GLU A 132 -15.94 -20.28 -3.67
CA GLU A 132 -14.74 -21.02 -3.23
C GLU A 132 -13.49 -20.73 -4.10
N ALA A 133 -12.85 -21.77 -4.64
CA ALA A 133 -11.63 -21.66 -5.43
C ALA A 133 -11.81 -20.93 -6.77
N ASP A 134 -13.05 -20.83 -7.29
CA ASP A 134 -13.35 -20.21 -8.58
C ASP A 134 -13.38 -18.67 -8.52
N ILE A 135 -13.54 -18.09 -7.32
CA ILE A 135 -13.64 -16.64 -7.13
C ILE A 135 -12.39 -15.94 -7.67
N TYR A 136 -11.21 -16.43 -7.29
CA TYR A 136 -9.96 -15.75 -7.64
C TYR A 136 -9.67 -15.79 -9.15
N PRO A 137 -9.72 -16.96 -9.84
CA PRO A 137 -9.56 -17.01 -11.30
C PRO A 137 -10.61 -16.17 -12.06
N LEU A 138 -11.85 -16.08 -11.57
CA LEU A 138 -12.86 -15.20 -12.18
C LEU A 138 -12.47 -13.73 -12.06
N ARG A 139 -12.14 -13.28 -10.85
CA ARG A 139 -11.82 -11.87 -10.59
C ARG A 139 -10.52 -11.45 -11.29
N ALA A 140 -9.44 -12.18 -11.06
CA ALA A 140 -8.15 -11.88 -11.65
C ALA A 140 -8.17 -12.06 -13.17
N GLY A 141 -8.85 -13.10 -13.67
CA GLY A 141 -9.02 -13.34 -15.10
C GLY A 141 -9.76 -12.21 -15.81
N ALA A 142 -10.88 -11.72 -15.24
CA ALA A 142 -11.62 -10.59 -15.82
C ALA A 142 -10.72 -9.36 -16.01
N VAL A 143 -10.00 -8.97 -14.96
CA VAL A 143 -9.06 -7.83 -15.00
C VAL A 143 -7.95 -8.06 -16.02
N VAL A 144 -7.30 -9.23 -16.01
CA VAL A 144 -6.19 -9.53 -16.94
C VAL A 144 -6.64 -9.50 -18.39
N TYR A 145 -7.83 -10.01 -18.70
CA TYR A 145 -8.36 -9.99 -20.07
C TYR A 145 -8.76 -8.59 -20.53
N PHE A 146 -9.32 -7.76 -19.65
CA PHE A 146 -9.53 -6.34 -19.95
C PHE A 146 -8.22 -5.61 -20.21
N ARG A 147 -7.17 -5.88 -19.41
CA ARG A 147 -5.82 -5.36 -19.67
C ARG A 147 -5.24 -5.87 -20.99
N ALA A 148 -5.46 -7.14 -21.33
CA ALA A 148 -5.03 -7.70 -22.60
C ALA A 148 -5.71 -6.99 -23.79
N TYR A 149 -7.02 -6.71 -23.68
CA TYR A 149 -7.74 -5.97 -24.72
C TYR A 149 -7.16 -4.57 -24.94
N GLU A 150 -6.91 -3.80 -23.88
CA GLU A 150 -6.33 -2.45 -23.98
C GLU A 150 -4.90 -2.44 -24.55
N ILE A 151 -4.13 -3.53 -24.40
CA ILE A 151 -2.73 -3.62 -24.85
C ILE A 151 -2.61 -4.20 -26.25
N PHE A 152 -3.41 -5.23 -26.57
CA PHE A 152 -3.29 -5.98 -27.82
C PHE A 152 -4.39 -5.66 -28.84
N GLY A 153 -5.47 -4.98 -28.42
CA GLY A 153 -6.56 -4.55 -29.30
C GLY A 153 -7.50 -5.68 -29.79
N ASP A 154 -7.25 -6.93 -29.41
CA ASP A 154 -8.04 -8.07 -29.88
C ASP A 154 -9.34 -8.23 -29.07
N LYS A 155 -10.49 -8.17 -29.77
CA LYS A 155 -11.84 -8.29 -29.20
C LYS A 155 -12.07 -9.61 -28.47
N LYS A 156 -11.35 -10.69 -28.82
CA LYS A 156 -11.48 -11.97 -28.10
C LYS A 156 -11.15 -11.83 -26.62
N TYR A 157 -10.24 -10.92 -26.27
CA TYR A 157 -9.88 -10.65 -24.88
C TYR A 157 -10.95 -9.82 -24.16
N LEU A 158 -11.56 -8.86 -24.86
CA LEU A 158 -12.74 -8.16 -24.32
C LEU A 158 -13.84 -9.17 -23.98
N GLU A 159 -14.19 -10.04 -24.93
CA GLU A 159 -15.19 -11.09 -24.74
C GLU A 159 -14.82 -12.06 -23.59
N ALA A 160 -13.55 -12.48 -23.50
CA ALA A 160 -13.08 -13.34 -22.42
C ALA A 160 -13.20 -12.70 -21.02
N GLY A 161 -12.99 -11.39 -20.93
CA GLY A 161 -13.20 -10.61 -19.71
C GLY A 161 -14.69 -10.46 -19.38
N LEU A 162 -15.53 -10.13 -20.37
CA LEU A 162 -16.97 -9.99 -20.21
C LEU A 162 -17.64 -11.31 -19.81
N ASN A 163 -17.24 -12.44 -20.38
CA ASN A 163 -17.75 -13.76 -20.01
C ASN A 163 -17.52 -14.07 -18.52
N ARG A 164 -16.37 -13.66 -17.96
CA ARG A 164 -16.08 -13.80 -16.53
C ARG A 164 -16.87 -12.81 -15.69
N ALA A 165 -16.98 -11.56 -16.15
CA ALA A 165 -17.82 -10.55 -15.51
C ALA A 165 -19.29 -10.97 -15.45
N ASP A 166 -19.82 -11.63 -16.48
CA ASP A 166 -21.19 -12.14 -16.51
C ASP A 166 -21.44 -13.26 -15.48
N VAL A 167 -20.45 -14.12 -15.22
CA VAL A 167 -20.53 -15.12 -14.13
C VAL A 167 -20.57 -14.43 -12.77
N ILE A 168 -19.75 -13.40 -12.57
CA ILE A 168 -19.74 -12.59 -11.34
C ILE A 168 -21.07 -11.86 -11.16
N LEU A 169 -21.59 -11.23 -12.22
CA LEU A 169 -22.87 -10.52 -12.24
C LEU A 169 -24.03 -11.45 -11.88
N LYS A 170 -24.10 -12.63 -12.49
CA LYS A 170 -25.15 -13.63 -12.23
C LYS A 170 -25.19 -14.10 -10.79
N ALA A 171 -24.07 -14.04 -10.08
CA ALA A 171 -23.98 -14.41 -8.68
C ALA A 171 -24.37 -13.30 -7.70
N GLN A 172 -24.57 -12.06 -8.17
CA GLN A 172 -24.98 -10.95 -7.31
C GLN A 172 -26.39 -11.21 -6.76
N TRP A 173 -26.57 -11.10 -5.46
CA TRP A 173 -27.88 -11.25 -4.84
C TRP A 173 -28.79 -10.06 -5.19
N PRO A 174 -30.13 -10.21 -5.10
CA PRO A 174 -31.07 -9.13 -5.42
C PRO A 174 -30.82 -7.81 -4.68
N ARG A 175 -30.27 -7.89 -3.45
CA ARG A 175 -29.90 -6.72 -2.65
C ARG A 175 -28.66 -5.98 -3.18
N GLY A 176 -27.84 -6.59 -4.04
CA GLY A 176 -26.67 -5.94 -4.65
C GLY A 176 -25.30 -6.38 -4.13
N HIS A 177 -25.24 -7.23 -3.11
CA HIS A 177 -23.98 -7.78 -2.59
C HIS A 177 -23.68 -9.18 -3.16
N TRP A 178 -22.47 -9.66 -2.96
CA TRP A 178 -22.02 -10.97 -3.44
C TRP A 178 -21.86 -12.04 -2.35
N PRO A 179 -21.99 -13.33 -2.71
CA PRO A 179 -21.87 -14.44 -1.76
C PRO A 179 -20.53 -14.50 -1.04
N TRP A 180 -20.59 -14.68 0.29
CA TRP A 180 -19.49 -15.14 1.13
C TRP A 180 -19.75 -16.58 1.58
N GLY A 181 -19.41 -17.54 0.71
CA GLY A 181 -19.77 -18.94 0.90
C GLY A 181 -21.28 -19.19 0.86
N THR A 182 -21.69 -20.43 1.14
CA THR A 182 -23.10 -20.86 1.05
C THR A 182 -23.85 -20.82 2.37
N ARG A 183 -23.15 -20.74 3.51
CA ARG A 183 -23.72 -20.96 4.85
C ARG A 183 -24.70 -19.87 5.31
N LEU A 184 -24.41 -18.61 5.02
CA LEU A 184 -25.19 -17.47 5.54
C LEU A 184 -26.15 -16.86 4.52
N GLY A 185 -25.97 -17.18 3.23
CA GLY A 185 -26.85 -16.80 2.13
C GLY A 185 -26.97 -15.28 1.92
N GLU A 186 -28.01 -14.87 1.20
CA GLU A 186 -28.24 -13.47 0.79
C GLU A 186 -28.55 -12.49 1.94
N ASN A 187 -28.74 -13.00 3.16
CA ASN A 187 -29.00 -12.17 4.35
C ASN A 187 -27.72 -11.72 5.05
N PHE A 188 -26.55 -12.11 4.56
CA PHE A 188 -25.28 -11.77 5.15
C PHE A 188 -24.38 -11.08 4.13
N VAL A 189 -23.77 -9.96 4.55
CA VAL A 189 -22.83 -9.19 3.75
C VAL A 189 -21.47 -9.27 4.43
N ARG A 190 -20.50 -9.87 3.73
CA ARG A 190 -19.08 -9.72 4.10
C ARG A 190 -18.56 -8.42 3.50
N ILE A 191 -18.44 -7.39 4.31
CA ILE A 191 -18.04 -6.05 3.83
C ILE A 191 -16.53 -6.02 3.56
N GLN A 192 -15.73 -6.67 4.42
CA GLN A 192 -14.29 -6.82 4.24
C GLN A 192 -13.87 -7.91 3.23
N ASP A 193 -12.57 -8.21 3.15
CA ASP A 193 -11.96 -9.34 2.43
C ASP A 193 -12.15 -9.34 0.90
N GLY A 194 -12.38 -8.20 0.26
CA GLY A 194 -12.48 -8.17 -1.20
C GLY A 194 -13.84 -8.56 -1.77
N PHE A 195 -14.82 -8.96 -0.94
CA PHE A 195 -16.01 -9.67 -1.44
C PHE A 195 -16.99 -8.81 -2.24
N ASN A 196 -17.01 -7.50 -1.99
CA ASN A 196 -17.90 -6.57 -2.67
C ASN A 196 -17.15 -5.52 -3.50
N ASN A 197 -15.97 -5.08 -3.06
CA ASN A 197 -15.17 -4.09 -3.77
C ASN A 197 -14.53 -4.63 -5.05
N GLU A 198 -13.95 -5.83 -5.04
CA GLU A 198 -13.37 -6.41 -6.26
C GLU A 198 -14.42 -6.60 -7.38
N PRO A 199 -15.58 -7.26 -7.13
CA PRO A 199 -16.62 -7.34 -8.16
C PRO A 199 -17.20 -5.98 -8.53
N PHE A 200 -17.35 -5.03 -7.59
CA PHE A 200 -17.77 -3.65 -7.92
C PHE A 200 -16.87 -3.03 -8.98
N TRP A 201 -15.55 -3.06 -8.79
CA TRP A 201 -14.59 -2.50 -9.75
C TRP A 201 -14.59 -3.26 -11.08
N ILE A 202 -14.74 -4.59 -11.05
CA ILE A 202 -14.84 -5.39 -12.29
C ILE A 202 -16.10 -5.03 -13.07
N MET A 203 -17.23 -4.78 -12.39
CA MET A 203 -18.45 -4.33 -13.06
C MET A 203 -18.24 -2.95 -13.71
N LEU A 204 -17.58 -2.00 -13.02
CA LEU A 204 -17.25 -0.71 -13.63
C LEU A 204 -16.29 -0.84 -14.80
N TYR A 205 -15.31 -1.74 -14.72
CA TYR A 205 -14.39 -1.99 -15.82
C TYR A 205 -15.12 -2.60 -17.04
N ALA A 206 -15.98 -3.58 -16.81
CA ALA A 206 -16.81 -4.17 -17.85
C ALA A 206 -17.71 -3.12 -18.51
N TYR A 207 -18.31 -2.22 -17.72
CA TYR A 207 -19.09 -1.09 -18.24
C TYR A 207 -18.23 -0.14 -19.09
N LYS A 208 -17.06 0.28 -18.59
CA LYS A 208 -16.14 1.17 -19.32
C LYS A 208 -15.82 0.64 -20.72
N LEU A 209 -15.50 -0.66 -20.82
CA LEU A 209 -15.04 -1.25 -22.07
C LEU A 209 -16.17 -1.68 -23.02
N SER A 210 -17.34 -2.03 -22.50
CA SER A 210 -18.46 -2.54 -23.32
C SER A 210 -19.58 -1.52 -23.57
N GLY A 211 -19.73 -0.51 -22.70
CA GLY A 211 -20.90 0.36 -22.66
C GLY A 211 -22.19 -0.31 -22.16
N ASP A 212 -22.16 -1.59 -21.76
CA ASP A 212 -23.35 -2.31 -21.32
C ASP A 212 -23.74 -1.90 -19.89
N LYS A 213 -24.87 -1.17 -19.81
CA LYS A 213 -25.40 -0.60 -18.57
C LYS A 213 -25.70 -1.65 -17.50
N LYS A 214 -25.89 -2.93 -17.83
CA LYS A 214 -26.16 -3.98 -16.82
C LYS A 214 -25.07 -4.06 -15.75
N TYR A 215 -23.81 -3.84 -16.15
CA TYR A 215 -22.68 -3.86 -15.23
C TYR A 215 -22.67 -2.62 -14.34
N TYR A 216 -22.90 -1.44 -14.91
CA TYR A 216 -23.05 -0.21 -14.12
C TYR A 216 -24.17 -0.32 -13.08
N GLU A 217 -25.35 -0.81 -13.48
CA GLU A 217 -26.47 -1.03 -12.56
C GLU A 217 -26.13 -2.05 -11.47
N SER A 218 -25.33 -3.07 -11.78
CA SER A 218 -24.80 -4.01 -10.78
C SER A 218 -23.89 -3.33 -9.77
N ALA A 219 -22.94 -2.51 -10.22
CA ALA A 219 -22.06 -1.75 -9.34
C ALA A 219 -22.86 -0.78 -8.46
N LYS A 220 -23.85 -0.09 -9.04
CA LYS A 220 -24.74 0.81 -8.32
C LYS A 220 -25.54 0.10 -7.23
N ARG A 221 -26.12 -1.08 -7.50
CA ARG A 221 -26.81 -1.88 -6.46
C ARG A 221 -25.89 -2.24 -5.29
N CYS A 222 -24.63 -2.59 -5.57
CA CYS A 222 -23.63 -2.83 -4.52
C CYS A 222 -23.38 -1.58 -3.68
N ALA A 223 -23.17 -0.43 -4.32
CA ALA A 223 -22.99 0.83 -3.61
C ALA A 223 -24.23 1.20 -2.77
N ASP A 224 -25.44 1.04 -3.31
CA ASP A 224 -26.69 1.33 -2.62
C ASP A 224 -26.87 0.45 -1.37
N VAL A 225 -26.60 -0.87 -1.45
CA VAL A 225 -26.69 -1.73 -0.26
C VAL A 225 -25.61 -1.38 0.75
N LEU A 226 -24.36 -1.17 0.35
CA LEU A 226 -23.30 -0.80 1.30
C LEU A 226 -23.59 0.56 1.95
N LEU A 227 -24.10 1.55 1.21
CA LEU A 227 -24.53 2.83 1.76
C LEU A 227 -25.60 2.64 2.85
N SER A 228 -26.55 1.72 2.64
CA SER A 228 -27.58 1.41 3.66
C SER A 228 -27.00 0.81 4.95
N LEU A 229 -25.78 0.26 4.89
CA LEU A 229 -25.07 -0.32 6.03
C LEU A 229 -24.10 0.67 6.70
N GLN A 230 -23.93 1.87 6.13
CA GLN A 230 -23.05 2.90 6.67
C GLN A 230 -23.55 3.34 8.04
N ARG A 231 -22.65 3.36 9.03
CA ARG A 231 -22.94 3.80 10.38
C ARG A 231 -23.14 5.32 10.44
N MET A 232 -23.75 5.79 11.52
CA MET A 232 -24.00 7.23 11.74
C MET A 232 -22.72 8.05 11.84
N ASN A 233 -21.60 7.42 12.21
CA ASN A 233 -20.27 8.01 12.28
C ASN A 233 -19.52 7.98 10.94
N GLY A 234 -20.18 7.58 9.84
CA GLY A 234 -19.60 7.55 8.49
C GLY A 234 -18.78 6.30 8.14
N GLY A 235 -18.48 5.43 9.12
CA GLY A 235 -17.73 4.18 8.89
C GLY A 235 -18.61 2.98 8.56
N TRP A 236 -17.98 1.82 8.35
CA TRP A 236 -18.66 0.55 8.06
C TRP A 236 -18.20 -0.59 8.99
N PRO A 237 -19.10 -1.53 9.34
CA PRO A 237 -18.73 -2.76 10.01
C PRO A 237 -17.94 -3.70 9.09
N ASP A 238 -17.32 -4.76 9.62
CA ASP A 238 -16.67 -5.78 8.76
C ASP A 238 -17.67 -6.78 8.15
N GLN A 239 -18.81 -6.93 8.79
CA GLN A 239 -19.87 -7.82 8.36
C GLN A 239 -21.24 -7.29 8.77
N TRP A 240 -22.26 -7.66 8.02
CA TRP A 240 -23.64 -7.30 8.34
C TRP A 240 -24.58 -8.50 8.17
N SER A 241 -25.63 -8.55 8.99
CA SER A 241 -26.65 -9.57 8.93
C SER A 241 -28.05 -8.98 8.99
N PHE A 242 -28.83 -9.17 7.93
CA PHE A 242 -30.22 -8.72 7.85
C PHE A 242 -31.18 -9.55 8.72
N ASN A 243 -30.75 -10.73 9.18
CA ASN A 243 -31.56 -11.63 10.01
C ASN A 243 -30.89 -12.00 11.35
N GLY A 244 -29.82 -11.29 11.72
CA GLY A 244 -29.10 -11.51 12.98
C GLY A 244 -28.19 -12.74 13.03
N LYS A 245 -28.10 -13.55 11.97
CA LYS A 245 -27.13 -14.66 11.91
C LYS A 245 -25.71 -14.14 11.81
N SER A 246 -24.82 -14.64 12.67
CA SER A 246 -23.40 -14.29 12.68
C SER A 246 -22.56 -15.37 11.98
N SER A 247 -21.41 -14.97 11.45
CA SER A 247 -20.39 -15.88 10.94
C SER A 247 -19.69 -16.70 12.02
N GLY A 248 -19.87 -16.34 13.30
CA GLY A 248 -19.18 -16.96 14.45
C GLY A 248 -17.70 -16.57 14.54
N HIS A 249 -17.16 -15.89 13.52
CA HIS A 249 -15.83 -15.29 13.54
C HIS A 249 -15.95 -13.84 14.01
N SER A 250 -15.10 -13.54 14.98
CA SER A 250 -15.00 -12.28 15.68
C SER A 250 -14.70 -11.11 14.72
N GLY A 251 -15.59 -10.15 14.72
CA GLY A 251 -15.63 -8.94 13.91
C GLY A 251 -16.82 -8.10 14.37
N VAL A 252 -16.93 -6.86 13.92
CA VAL A 252 -17.98 -5.92 14.33
C VAL A 252 -19.13 -5.90 13.34
N MET A 253 -20.34 -6.17 13.84
CA MET A 253 -21.60 -5.92 13.12
C MET A 253 -22.16 -4.51 13.38
N ASN A 254 -21.93 -3.99 14.58
CA ASN A 254 -22.36 -2.67 15.02
C ASN A 254 -21.13 -1.84 15.40
N GLY A 255 -20.62 -1.07 14.45
CA GLY A 255 -19.42 -0.29 14.66
C GLY A 255 -18.63 -0.06 13.37
N VAL A 256 -17.36 0.32 13.54
CA VAL A 256 -16.46 0.66 12.44
C VAL A 256 -15.29 -0.31 12.45
N SER A 257 -15.02 -0.90 11.28
CA SER A 257 -13.86 -1.76 11.05
C SER A 257 -12.93 -1.12 10.03
N PHE A 258 -11.66 -1.03 10.42
CA PHE A 258 -10.53 -0.71 9.55
C PHE A 258 -9.85 -2.00 9.05
N ASN A 259 -10.21 -3.15 9.61
CA ASN A 259 -9.66 -4.44 9.21
C ASN A 259 -10.02 -4.79 7.77
N ASP A 260 -9.05 -5.35 7.04
CA ASP A 260 -9.22 -5.88 5.68
C ASP A 260 -10.04 -4.97 4.74
N ASN A 261 -9.81 -3.65 4.85
CA ASN A 261 -10.42 -2.57 4.07
C ASN A 261 -11.95 -2.40 4.18
N ALA A 262 -12.60 -2.89 5.24
CA ALA A 262 -14.06 -2.77 5.40
C ALA A 262 -14.58 -1.33 5.17
N THR A 263 -14.03 -0.36 5.92
CA THR A 263 -14.37 1.06 5.75
C THR A 263 -13.73 1.66 4.51
N ASN A 264 -12.43 1.41 4.28
CA ASN A 264 -11.67 2.00 3.17
C ASN A 264 -12.30 1.74 1.81
N SER A 265 -12.59 0.47 1.50
CA SER A 265 -13.19 0.12 0.23
C SER A 265 -14.58 0.72 0.06
N CYS A 266 -15.37 0.82 1.14
CA CYS A 266 -16.66 1.50 1.07
C CYS A 266 -16.51 2.98 0.73
N VAL A 267 -15.56 3.70 1.32
CA VAL A 267 -15.27 5.10 0.94
C VAL A 267 -14.93 5.21 -0.54
N GLN A 268 -14.06 4.35 -1.05
CA GLN A 268 -13.70 4.33 -2.47
C GLN A 268 -14.93 4.12 -3.37
N MET A 269 -15.76 3.12 -3.06
CA MET A 269 -16.97 2.80 -3.81
C MET A 269 -18.01 3.93 -3.76
N MET A 270 -18.15 4.60 -2.61
CA MET A 270 -19.06 5.73 -2.45
C MET A 270 -18.59 6.93 -3.30
N VAL A 271 -17.29 7.25 -3.27
CA VAL A 271 -16.74 8.35 -4.07
C VAL A 271 -16.82 8.04 -5.56
N ALA A 272 -16.48 6.81 -5.95
CA ALA A 272 -16.68 6.31 -7.30
C ALA A 272 -18.12 6.51 -7.77
N MET A 273 -19.10 6.06 -6.97
CA MET A 273 -20.50 6.16 -7.34
C MET A 273 -21.01 7.60 -7.32
N PHE A 274 -20.52 8.47 -6.43
CA PHE A 274 -20.79 9.91 -6.49
C PHE A 274 -20.34 10.50 -7.82
N HIS A 275 -19.10 10.24 -8.25
CA HIS A 275 -18.60 10.75 -9.52
C HIS A 275 -19.39 10.23 -10.74
N MET A 276 -19.87 8.99 -10.69
CA MET A 276 -20.69 8.42 -11.76
C MET A 276 -22.13 8.92 -11.79
N THR A 277 -22.70 9.34 -10.65
CA THR A 277 -24.12 9.67 -10.52
C THR A 277 -24.41 11.15 -10.29
N GLY A 278 -23.46 11.90 -9.74
CA GLY A 278 -23.66 13.23 -9.15
C GLY A 278 -24.47 13.21 -7.84
N ASP A 279 -24.88 12.04 -7.33
CA ASP A 279 -25.77 11.93 -6.18
C ASP A 279 -25.00 12.09 -4.87
N LYS A 280 -25.22 13.22 -4.18
CA LYS A 280 -24.55 13.56 -2.93
C LYS A 280 -24.83 12.57 -1.79
N LYS A 281 -25.86 11.70 -1.90
CA LYS A 281 -26.16 10.71 -0.86
C LYS A 281 -24.97 9.80 -0.54
N TYR A 282 -24.14 9.48 -1.54
CA TYR A 282 -23.00 8.57 -1.36
C TYR A 282 -21.89 9.20 -0.51
N ILE A 283 -21.77 10.53 -0.53
CA ILE A 283 -20.70 11.26 0.17
C ILE A 283 -21.20 11.96 1.46
N ALA A 284 -22.51 11.97 1.70
CA ALA A 284 -23.18 12.77 2.74
C ALA A 284 -22.65 12.56 4.16
N ARG A 285 -22.07 11.39 4.47
CA ARG A 285 -21.53 11.08 5.81
C ARG A 285 -20.02 10.85 5.83
N LEU A 286 -19.32 11.02 4.71
CA LEU A 286 -17.88 10.75 4.66
C LEU A 286 -17.07 11.71 5.55
N ALA A 287 -17.51 12.97 5.70
CA ALA A 287 -16.86 13.92 6.61
C ALA A 287 -16.90 13.45 8.09
N LEU A 288 -17.99 12.78 8.50
CA LEU A 288 -18.14 12.27 9.88
C LEU A 288 -17.11 11.19 10.23
N LEU A 289 -16.55 10.52 9.22
CA LEU A 289 -15.51 9.52 9.42
C LEU A 289 -14.22 10.14 9.99
N GLY A 290 -13.90 11.38 9.61
CA GLY A 290 -12.78 12.13 10.16
C GLY A 290 -12.93 12.40 11.66
N GLU A 291 -14.14 12.84 12.06
CA GLU A 291 -14.48 13.05 13.47
C GLU A 291 -14.39 11.74 14.28
N PHE A 292 -14.87 10.64 13.69
CA PHE A 292 -14.76 9.33 14.31
C PHE A 292 -13.32 8.87 14.48
N ILE A 293 -12.45 9.08 13.49
CA ILE A 293 -11.03 8.72 13.56
C ILE A 293 -10.33 9.50 14.68
N GLU A 294 -10.57 10.81 14.79
CA GLU A 294 -10.02 11.62 15.90
C GLU A 294 -10.52 11.12 17.25
N LYS A 295 -11.84 10.88 17.37
CA LYS A 295 -12.48 10.41 18.61
C LYS A 295 -11.97 9.03 19.05
N SER A 296 -11.77 8.13 18.10
CA SER A 296 -11.36 6.74 18.35
C SER A 296 -9.85 6.54 18.52
N LYS A 297 -9.04 7.62 18.43
CA LYS A 297 -7.59 7.50 18.63
C LYS A 297 -7.27 6.93 20.00
N MET A 298 -6.27 6.07 20.03
CA MET A 298 -5.73 5.45 21.23
C MET A 298 -4.34 6.00 21.51
N GLY A 299 -3.99 6.05 22.79
CA GLY A 299 -2.68 6.51 23.24
C GLY A 299 -2.76 7.38 24.50
N GLN A 300 -1.72 7.36 25.33
CA GLN A 300 -1.51 8.33 26.41
C GLN A 300 -0.30 9.20 26.06
N GLY A 301 -0.37 10.50 26.35
CA GLY A 301 0.67 11.46 25.98
C GLY A 301 0.86 11.54 24.47
N ASP A 302 2.10 11.33 24.00
CA ASP A 302 2.48 11.47 22.59
C ASP A 302 2.12 10.25 21.74
N VAL A 303 1.76 9.12 22.37
CA VAL A 303 1.36 7.91 21.67
C VAL A 303 0.08 8.17 20.89
N THR A 304 0.06 7.74 19.63
CA THR A 304 -1.13 7.82 18.77
C THR A 304 -1.20 6.57 17.90
N GLY A 305 -2.34 5.88 17.94
CA GLY A 305 -2.64 4.71 17.12
C GLY A 305 -4.10 4.34 17.19
N TRP A 306 -4.48 3.24 16.54
CA TRP A 306 -5.87 2.77 16.49
C TRP A 306 -5.95 1.24 16.60
N CYS A 307 -7.04 0.74 17.16
CA CYS A 307 -7.49 -0.64 16.99
C CYS A 307 -7.90 -0.88 15.53
N GLU A 308 -8.07 -2.15 15.17
CA GLU A 308 -8.65 -2.49 13.87
C GLU A 308 -10.17 -2.40 13.83
N GLN A 309 -10.84 -2.54 14.98
CA GLN A 309 -12.30 -2.47 15.08
C GLN A 309 -12.74 -1.70 16.32
N TYR A 310 -13.91 -1.06 16.19
CA TYR A 310 -14.51 -0.19 17.20
C TYR A 310 -16.02 -0.37 17.23
N ASN A 311 -16.62 -0.17 18.40
CA ASN A 311 -18.07 0.04 18.51
C ASN A 311 -18.45 1.43 17.96
N ASP A 312 -19.74 1.69 17.76
CA ASP A 312 -20.22 2.97 17.22
C ASP A 312 -19.81 4.20 18.06
N ASP A 313 -19.64 4.01 19.37
CA ASP A 313 -19.22 5.06 20.29
C ASP A 313 -17.72 5.39 20.20
N GLY A 314 -16.93 4.62 19.44
CA GLY A 314 -15.49 4.75 19.31
C GLY A 314 -14.69 3.99 20.37
N SER A 315 -15.34 3.16 21.20
CA SER A 315 -14.64 2.25 22.10
C SER A 315 -14.02 1.07 21.31
N PRO A 316 -12.75 0.72 21.57
CA PRO A 316 -12.09 -0.38 20.87
C PRO A 316 -12.73 -1.71 21.26
N THR A 317 -12.77 -2.64 20.31
CA THR A 317 -13.32 -3.98 20.54
C THR A 317 -12.45 -5.05 19.91
N ARG A 318 -12.45 -6.24 20.50
CA ARG A 318 -11.68 -7.38 19.99
C ARG A 318 -12.39 -8.06 18.84
N ALA A 319 -11.59 -8.48 17.88
CA ALA A 319 -11.93 -9.48 16.90
C ALA A 319 -11.26 -10.81 17.31
N ARG A 320 -10.27 -11.27 16.56
CA ARG A 320 -9.67 -12.59 16.73
C ARG A 320 -8.68 -12.61 17.91
N GLN A 321 -8.18 -13.80 18.25
CA GLN A 321 -7.20 -14.00 19.33
C GLN A 321 -5.88 -13.19 19.20
N TYR A 322 -5.64 -12.57 18.06
CA TYR A 322 -4.48 -11.70 17.77
C TYR A 322 -4.90 -10.24 17.47
N GLU A 323 -6.16 -9.89 17.70
CA GLU A 323 -6.82 -8.59 17.41
C GLU A 323 -7.65 -8.18 18.63
N ILE A 324 -6.97 -7.69 19.66
CA ILE A 324 -7.54 -7.24 20.93
C ILE A 324 -7.60 -5.71 21.01
N GLU A 325 -8.02 -5.16 22.14
CA GLU A 325 -8.27 -3.73 22.32
C GLU A 325 -6.97 -2.92 22.54
N LEU A 326 -6.03 -3.00 21.58
CA LEU A 326 -4.74 -2.30 21.58
C LEU A 326 -4.51 -1.52 20.27
N PRO A 327 -3.67 -0.47 20.27
CA PRO A 327 -3.25 0.19 19.03
C PRO A 327 -2.33 -0.71 18.19
N TYR A 328 -2.65 -0.83 16.89
CA TYR A 328 -1.95 -1.66 15.91
C TYR A 328 -1.27 -0.82 14.82
N PRO A 329 0.00 -1.05 14.44
CA PRO A 329 0.64 -0.40 13.29
C PRO A 329 -0.10 -0.67 11.99
N ARG A 330 -0.63 -1.89 11.84
CA ARG A 330 -1.42 -2.25 10.67
C ARG A 330 -2.73 -1.48 10.56
N ALA A 331 -3.36 -1.06 11.66
CA ALA A 331 -4.54 -0.20 11.57
C ALA A 331 -4.18 1.15 10.96
N LEU A 332 -3.05 1.74 11.38
CA LEU A 332 -2.50 2.95 10.76
C LEU A 332 -2.19 2.72 9.27
N THR A 333 -1.49 1.64 8.93
CA THR A 333 -0.96 1.45 7.58
C THR A 333 -1.84 0.61 6.67
N ARG A 334 -3.09 0.35 7.02
CA ARG A 334 -4.01 -0.39 6.16
C ARG A 334 -5.39 0.24 6.13
N GLY A 335 -5.80 0.89 7.21
CA GLY A 335 -7.11 1.52 7.29
C GLY A 335 -7.04 3.03 7.53
N VAL A 336 -6.58 3.45 8.71
CA VAL A 336 -6.71 4.84 9.18
C VAL A 336 -5.80 5.82 8.43
N GLY A 337 -4.53 5.48 8.22
CA GLY A 337 -3.58 6.32 7.47
C GLY A 337 -4.06 6.70 6.06
N PRO A 338 -4.49 5.74 5.21
CA PRO A 338 -5.06 6.07 3.91
C PRO A 338 -6.32 6.93 4.05
N LEU A 339 -7.23 6.63 4.99
CA LEU A 339 -8.43 7.45 5.21
C LEU A 339 -8.09 8.90 5.56
N LEU A 340 -7.13 9.14 6.46
CA LEU A 340 -6.68 10.49 6.82
C LEU A 340 -6.12 11.24 5.60
N VAL A 341 -5.33 10.57 4.76
CA VAL A 341 -4.81 11.14 3.51
C VAL A 341 -5.96 11.50 2.57
N TRP A 342 -6.90 10.59 2.36
CA TRP A 342 -8.00 10.79 1.43
C TRP A 342 -8.97 11.88 1.89
N LEU A 343 -9.32 11.91 3.17
CA LEU A 343 -10.16 12.96 3.76
C LEU A 343 -9.48 14.32 3.61
N TYR A 344 -8.19 14.43 3.94
CA TYR A 344 -7.41 15.66 3.71
C TYR A 344 -7.41 16.11 2.25
N LEU A 345 -7.23 15.18 1.31
CA LEU A 345 -7.28 15.52 -0.11
C LEU A 345 -8.66 16.02 -0.53
N MET A 346 -9.75 15.56 0.09
CA MET A 346 -11.10 16.03 -0.18
C MET A 346 -11.44 17.38 0.48
N ASP A 347 -11.17 17.53 1.77
CA ASP A 347 -11.67 18.65 2.59
C ASP A 347 -10.61 19.70 2.97
N GLY A 348 -9.32 19.38 2.78
CA GLY A 348 -8.19 20.24 3.17
C GLY A 348 -8.01 20.46 4.67
N ASN A 349 -8.66 19.66 5.51
CA ASN A 349 -8.55 19.77 6.96
C ASN A 349 -7.19 19.23 7.46
N GLU A 350 -6.29 20.13 7.85
CA GLU A 350 -4.97 19.82 8.40
C GLU A 350 -5.01 18.96 9.67
N GLY A 351 -6.15 18.88 10.37
CA GLY A 351 -6.35 17.97 11.49
C GLY A 351 -6.04 16.52 11.12
N HIS A 352 -6.41 16.10 9.89
CA HIS A 352 -6.14 14.75 9.39
C HIS A 352 -4.63 14.50 9.25
N MET A 353 -3.90 15.46 8.69
CA MET A 353 -2.45 15.36 8.51
C MET A 353 -1.70 15.49 9.83
N HIS A 354 -2.21 16.26 10.78
CA HIS A 354 -1.68 16.31 12.15
C HIS A 354 -1.80 14.95 12.85
N LEU A 355 -2.95 14.29 12.77
CA LEU A 355 -3.13 12.92 13.27
C LEU A 355 -2.16 11.93 12.63
N LEU A 356 -2.03 11.97 11.30
CA LEU A 356 -1.12 11.10 10.55
C LEU A 356 0.34 11.31 10.98
N LYS A 357 0.77 12.58 11.12
CA LYS A 357 2.12 12.95 11.58
C LYS A 357 2.40 12.44 12.98
N ARG A 358 1.44 12.57 13.91
CA ARG A 358 1.59 12.07 15.29
C ARG A 358 1.73 10.54 15.34
N ALA A 359 0.86 9.82 14.64
CA ALA A 359 0.93 8.36 14.56
C ALA A 359 2.23 7.88 13.91
N TYR A 360 2.67 8.56 12.85
CA TYR A 360 3.96 8.30 12.21
C TYR A 360 5.15 8.59 13.13
N ALA A 361 5.11 9.67 13.90
CA ALA A 361 6.15 10.03 14.86
C ALA A 361 6.30 8.96 15.95
N TRP A 362 5.20 8.43 16.47
CA TRP A 362 5.22 7.29 17.40
C TRP A 362 5.86 6.05 16.78
N HIS A 363 5.48 5.73 15.54
CA HIS A 363 6.09 4.62 14.83
C HIS A 363 7.60 4.80 14.60
N GLU A 364 8.03 6.02 14.26
CA GLU A 364 9.46 6.34 14.10
C GLU A 364 10.22 6.25 15.42
N TYR A 365 9.61 6.67 16.53
CA TYR A 365 10.17 6.50 17.87
C TYR A 365 10.44 5.02 18.17
N VAL A 366 9.44 4.14 17.97
CA VAL A 366 9.61 2.70 18.17
C VAL A 366 10.70 2.14 17.26
N ARG A 367 10.75 2.59 16.00
CA ARG A 367 11.84 2.21 15.08
C ARG A 367 13.20 2.61 15.63
N LYS A 368 13.36 3.83 16.13
CA LYS A 368 14.63 4.34 16.70
C LYS A 368 15.10 3.52 17.90
N GLU A 369 14.16 3.08 18.74
CA GLU A 369 14.47 2.20 19.87
C GLU A 369 14.97 0.83 19.42
N GLU A 370 14.39 0.29 18.35
CA GLU A 370 14.69 -1.05 17.87
C GLU A 370 15.89 -1.13 16.92
N ILE A 371 16.31 -0.01 16.33
CA ILE A 371 17.56 0.05 15.56
C ILE A 371 18.80 0.23 16.43
N LYS A 372 18.67 0.30 17.76
CA LYS A 372 19.83 0.33 18.66
C LYS A 372 20.71 -0.90 18.38
N PRO A 373 22.04 -0.76 18.24
CA PRO A 373 22.91 -1.85 17.80
C PRO A 373 22.76 -3.15 18.61
N THR A 374 22.56 -3.03 19.92
CA THR A 374 22.34 -4.18 20.82
C THR A 374 21.04 -4.92 20.52
N VAL A 375 19.95 -4.18 20.27
CA VAL A 375 18.63 -4.75 19.96
C VAL A 375 18.63 -5.41 18.58
N ILE A 376 19.26 -4.77 17.58
CA ILE A 376 19.44 -5.38 16.25
C ILE A 376 20.19 -6.71 16.37
N GLU A 377 21.26 -6.77 17.15
CA GLU A 377 22.04 -8.01 17.28
C GLU A 377 21.25 -9.12 17.98
N GLN A 378 20.42 -8.79 18.96
CA GLN A 378 19.50 -9.75 19.60
C GLN A 378 18.50 -10.33 18.59
N TRP A 379 17.89 -9.49 17.76
CA TRP A 379 17.01 -9.94 16.68
C TRP A 379 17.73 -10.80 15.65
N ARG A 380 18.95 -10.41 15.26
CA ARG A 380 19.79 -11.20 14.35
C ARG A 380 20.14 -12.55 14.95
N GLU A 381 20.43 -12.64 16.24
CA GLU A 381 20.75 -13.91 16.89
C GLU A 381 19.57 -14.87 16.89
N MET A 382 18.39 -14.41 17.30
CA MET A 382 17.16 -15.19 17.16
C MET A 382 16.92 -15.62 15.72
N SER A 383 17.14 -14.71 14.77
CA SER A 383 16.95 -14.96 13.36
C SER A 383 17.88 -16.04 12.81
N ARG A 384 19.16 -16.05 13.20
CA ARG A 384 20.14 -17.08 12.80
C ARG A 384 19.78 -18.47 13.31
N LYS A 385 19.19 -18.55 14.51
CA LYS A 385 18.95 -19.80 15.23
C LYS A 385 17.56 -20.39 15.04
N TRP A 386 16.55 -19.53 14.94
CA TRP A 386 15.13 -19.92 14.88
C TRP A 386 14.48 -19.69 13.52
N SER A 387 15.21 -19.19 12.52
CA SER A 387 14.71 -19.21 11.13
C SER A 387 14.79 -20.62 10.55
N PRO A 388 13.72 -21.14 9.92
CA PRO A 388 13.80 -22.40 9.18
C PRO A 388 14.84 -22.33 8.05
N SER A 389 15.55 -23.43 7.80
CA SER A 389 16.65 -23.53 6.82
C SER A 389 16.27 -23.16 5.38
N HIS A 390 15.02 -23.37 4.97
CA HIS A 390 14.55 -22.97 3.63
C HIS A 390 14.43 -21.44 3.46
N HIS A 391 14.47 -20.67 4.56
CA HIS A 391 14.46 -19.21 4.55
C HIS A 391 15.85 -18.57 4.61
N SER A 392 16.87 -19.28 5.09
CA SER A 392 18.26 -18.80 5.06
C SER A 392 18.85 -18.83 3.65
N MET A 393 18.46 -19.78 2.80
CA MET A 393 18.93 -19.89 1.41
C MET A 393 18.52 -18.70 0.51
N THR A 394 17.45 -17.99 0.86
CA THR A 394 16.95 -16.86 0.05
C THR A 394 17.39 -15.50 0.58
N GLN A 395 18.25 -15.47 1.63
CA GLN A 395 18.56 -14.29 2.46
C GLN A 395 17.30 -13.61 3.03
N ASN A 396 16.16 -14.32 3.00
CA ASN A 396 14.86 -13.89 3.45
C ASN A 396 14.60 -14.49 4.82
N TYR A 397 15.43 -14.09 5.78
CA TYR A 397 15.25 -14.49 7.15
C TYR A 397 13.90 -13.95 7.64
N LEU A 398 12.94 -14.84 7.84
CA LEU A 398 11.59 -14.49 8.29
C LEU A 398 11.57 -13.79 9.64
N MET A 399 12.66 -13.93 10.40
CA MET A 399 12.90 -13.37 11.71
C MET A 399 13.87 -12.18 11.71
N GLU A 400 14.35 -11.71 10.54
CA GLU A 400 14.96 -10.36 10.46
C GLU A 400 13.85 -9.34 10.70
N TYR A 401 13.58 -9.11 11.98
CA TYR A 401 12.60 -8.19 12.48
C TYR A 401 12.83 -6.81 11.85
N ARG A 402 11.75 -6.20 11.34
CA ARG A 402 11.80 -4.85 10.79
C ARG A 402 11.57 -3.86 11.94
N PRO A 403 12.59 -3.09 12.33
CA PRO A 403 12.44 -2.10 13.38
C PRO A 403 11.26 -1.17 13.08
N GLY A 404 10.52 -0.84 14.12
CA GLY A 404 9.32 -0.01 14.13
C GLY A 404 8.00 -0.79 14.10
N TRP A 405 8.00 -2.10 13.85
CA TRP A 405 6.80 -2.83 13.39
C TRP A 405 6.30 -3.96 14.32
N PRO A 406 5.84 -3.66 15.55
CA PRO A 406 5.06 -4.60 16.37
C PRO A 406 3.71 -4.97 15.77
N ASP A 407 3.12 -6.02 16.34
CA ASP A 407 1.69 -6.18 16.17
C ASP A 407 0.98 -5.07 16.94
N ALA A 408 1.32 -4.83 18.21
CA ALA A 408 0.64 -3.80 18.99
C ALA A 408 1.57 -3.11 20.00
N TYR A 409 1.14 -1.92 20.44
CA TYR A 409 1.77 -1.17 21.53
C TYR A 409 0.87 -1.19 22.78
N LEU A 410 1.45 -1.05 23.96
CA LEU A 410 0.67 -0.68 25.14
C LEU A 410 0.09 0.73 24.95
N PRO A 411 -1.08 1.04 25.55
CA PRO A 411 -1.72 2.35 25.38
C PRO A 411 -0.88 3.55 25.81
N ASP A 412 0.07 3.41 26.72
CA ASP A 412 1.00 4.48 27.10
C ASP A 412 2.36 4.42 26.38
N GLY A 413 2.51 3.51 25.41
CA GLY A 413 3.72 3.37 24.62
C GLY A 413 4.91 2.82 25.39
N SER A 414 4.73 2.47 26.67
CA SER A 414 5.84 2.03 27.53
C SER A 414 6.46 0.69 27.11
N ASN A 415 5.75 -0.10 26.30
CA ASN A 415 6.24 -1.34 25.73
C ASN A 415 5.37 -1.76 24.55
N TRP A 416 5.86 -2.69 23.74
CA TRP A 416 5.20 -3.14 22.53
C TRP A 416 5.68 -4.54 22.13
N GLY A 417 4.93 -5.20 21.24
CA GLY A 417 5.18 -6.61 20.97
C GLY A 417 4.21 -7.29 20.02
N ARG A 418 4.16 -8.61 20.14
CA ARG A 418 3.31 -9.51 19.34
C ARG A 418 2.02 -9.83 20.09
N VAL A 419 0.89 -9.97 19.41
CA VAL A 419 -0.37 -10.39 20.05
C VAL A 419 -0.72 -11.82 19.63
N LEU A 420 -0.95 -12.69 20.61
CA LEU A 420 -1.47 -14.05 20.39
C LEU A 420 -2.23 -14.53 21.62
N ASN A 421 -3.24 -15.38 21.44
CA ASN A 421 -4.07 -15.92 22.53
C ASN A 421 -4.62 -14.83 23.46
N PHE A 422 -5.06 -13.72 22.87
CA PHE A 422 -5.61 -12.54 23.54
C PHE A 422 -4.63 -11.80 24.47
N ARG A 423 -3.32 -12.03 24.33
CA ARG A 423 -2.28 -11.42 25.15
C ARG A 423 -1.14 -10.86 24.28
N LEU A 424 -0.58 -9.76 24.74
CA LEU A 424 0.58 -9.07 24.20
C LEU A 424 1.85 -9.65 24.82
N MET A 425 2.66 -10.27 23.97
CA MET A 425 4.00 -10.76 24.20
C MET A 425 4.99 -9.62 23.99
N LEU A 426 5.39 -8.98 25.09
CA LEU A 426 6.20 -7.78 25.08
C LEU A 426 7.66 -8.06 24.73
N TRP A 427 8.27 -7.18 23.94
CA TRP A 427 9.67 -7.31 23.54
C TRP A 427 10.65 -6.78 24.58
N ASN A 428 10.26 -5.77 25.36
CA ASN A 428 11.09 -5.22 26.42
C ASN A 428 10.70 -5.78 27.80
N PRO A 429 11.60 -5.76 28.81
CA PRO A 429 11.27 -6.18 30.16
C PRO A 429 10.03 -5.48 30.73
N VAL A 430 9.17 -6.24 31.41
CA VAL A 430 7.90 -5.73 31.97
C VAL A 430 8.11 -5.26 33.41
N THR A 431 7.84 -3.98 33.67
CA THR A 431 7.92 -3.39 35.01
C THR A 431 6.70 -3.74 35.88
N SER A 432 6.84 -3.65 37.21
CA SER A 432 5.71 -3.88 38.13
C SER A 432 4.54 -2.91 37.88
N ALA A 433 4.83 -1.67 37.47
CA ALA A 433 3.81 -0.69 37.12
C ALA A 433 3.04 -1.10 35.86
N GLN A 434 3.73 -1.58 34.82
CA GLN A 434 3.10 -2.10 33.60
C GLN A 434 2.24 -3.33 33.91
N LYS A 435 2.76 -4.28 34.70
CA LYS A 435 1.99 -5.45 35.13
C LYS A 435 0.69 -5.05 35.82
N LYS A 436 0.75 -4.11 36.76
CA LYS A 436 -0.44 -3.64 37.47
C LYS A 436 -1.44 -2.93 36.55
N LYS A 437 -0.95 -2.06 35.65
CA LYS A 437 -1.79 -1.20 34.80
C LYS A 437 -2.41 -1.94 33.61
N TYR A 438 -1.68 -2.90 33.05
CA TYR A 438 -2.05 -3.58 31.81
C TYR A 438 -2.14 -5.10 31.96
N ASP A 439 -2.40 -5.59 33.17
CA ASP A 439 -2.45 -7.02 33.51
C ASP A 439 -3.26 -7.82 32.48
N ARG A 440 -4.47 -7.35 32.14
CA ARG A 440 -5.38 -8.01 31.19
C ARG A 440 -4.82 -8.19 29.79
N PHE A 441 -3.85 -7.38 29.39
CA PHE A 441 -3.25 -7.39 28.07
C PHE A 441 -1.95 -8.15 28.02
N ILE A 442 -1.18 -8.23 29.11
CA ILE A 442 0.20 -8.74 29.07
C ILE A 442 0.22 -10.27 29.19
N ASP A 443 1.09 -10.91 28.40
CA ASP A 443 1.54 -12.27 28.66
C ASP A 443 2.72 -12.26 29.64
N HIS A 444 2.47 -12.53 30.91
CA HIS A 444 3.49 -12.44 31.97
C HIS A 444 4.58 -13.51 31.90
N SER A 445 4.37 -14.56 31.11
CA SER A 445 5.33 -15.65 30.98
C SER A 445 6.19 -15.54 29.71
N TRP A 446 5.92 -14.53 28.87
CA TRP A 446 6.73 -14.29 27.68
C TRP A 446 8.05 -13.59 28.03
N PRO A 447 9.21 -14.13 27.61
CA PRO A 447 10.50 -13.49 27.85
C PRO A 447 10.75 -12.32 26.86
N PRO A 448 11.45 -11.25 27.31
CA PRO A 448 11.85 -10.15 26.43
C PRO A 448 12.91 -10.59 25.41
N VAL A 449 13.11 -9.78 24.37
CA VAL A 449 14.02 -10.04 23.24
C VAL A 449 15.44 -10.35 23.67
N GLU A 450 15.96 -9.66 24.69
CA GLU A 450 17.27 -9.95 25.27
C GLU A 450 17.38 -11.40 25.76
N LYS A 451 16.38 -11.88 26.51
CA LYS A 451 16.38 -13.26 27.03
C LYS A 451 16.14 -14.27 25.91
N LEU A 452 15.27 -13.94 24.95
CA LEU A 452 15.05 -14.77 23.77
C LEU A 452 16.35 -14.96 22.97
N ALA A 453 17.14 -13.90 22.80
CA ALA A 453 18.44 -13.98 22.14
C ALA A 453 19.44 -14.86 22.91
N VAL A 454 19.45 -14.81 24.25
CA VAL A 454 20.26 -15.73 25.08
C VAL A 454 19.83 -17.18 24.89
N MET A 455 18.52 -17.45 24.89
CA MET A 455 17.98 -18.79 24.62
C MET A 455 18.38 -19.29 23.23
N ALA A 456 18.24 -18.43 22.21
CA ALA A 456 18.63 -18.72 20.83
C ALA A 456 20.13 -19.04 20.72
N ALA A 457 21.01 -18.22 21.32
CA ALA A 457 22.46 -18.43 21.34
C ALA A 457 22.85 -19.78 21.98
N ALA A 458 22.09 -20.21 22.99
CA ALA A 458 22.23 -21.51 23.64
C ALA A 458 21.59 -22.69 22.86
N ASN A 459 21.11 -22.47 21.63
CA ASN A 459 20.38 -23.43 20.79
C ASN A 459 19.11 -23.99 21.46
N GLN A 460 18.50 -23.27 22.39
CA GLN A 460 17.20 -23.64 22.95
C GLN A 460 16.09 -23.32 21.94
N PRO A 461 14.98 -24.10 21.93
CA PRO A 461 13.83 -23.76 21.10
C PRO A 461 13.16 -22.44 21.55
N PRO A 462 12.43 -21.75 20.66
CA PRO A 462 11.61 -20.61 21.06
C PRO A 462 10.57 -21.04 22.11
N PRO A 463 10.21 -20.17 23.07
CA PRO A 463 9.20 -20.51 24.06
C PRO A 463 7.90 -21.01 23.42
N ARG A 464 7.33 -22.07 24.01
CA ARG A 464 6.06 -22.71 23.58
C ARG A 464 6.08 -23.29 22.17
N ASP A 465 7.27 -23.57 21.63
CA ASP A 465 7.48 -24.02 20.25
C ASP A 465 6.79 -23.11 19.22
N TYR A 466 6.55 -21.85 19.61
CA TYR A 466 5.90 -20.92 18.72
C TYR A 466 6.78 -20.69 17.52
N ASN A 467 6.17 -20.86 16.36
CA ASN A 467 6.76 -20.34 15.17
C ASN A 467 6.72 -18.82 15.28
N MET A 468 7.89 -18.25 15.60
CA MET A 468 8.08 -16.82 15.73
C MET A 468 7.75 -16.08 14.41
N TYR A 469 7.65 -16.81 13.29
CA TYR A 469 7.24 -16.32 11.98
C TYR A 469 5.72 -16.28 11.69
N VAL A 470 4.89 -17.19 12.22
CA VAL A 470 3.61 -17.56 11.53
C VAL A 470 2.40 -16.66 11.81
N HIS A 471 2.39 -15.80 12.85
CA HIS A 471 1.17 -15.01 13.16
C HIS A 471 1.39 -13.50 13.31
N CYS A 472 2.45 -12.97 12.74
CA CYS A 472 2.57 -11.53 12.58
C CYS A 472 1.75 -11.13 11.35
N HIS A 473 0.55 -10.57 11.54
CA HIS A 473 -0.23 -9.95 10.45
C HIS A 473 0.53 -8.76 9.82
N SER A 474 1.66 -8.38 10.40
CA SER A 474 2.71 -7.54 9.84
C SER A 474 3.16 -8.04 8.48
N SER A 475 2.63 -7.42 7.42
CA SER A 475 3.16 -7.63 6.09
C SER A 475 4.61 -7.17 6.12
N ILE A 476 5.53 -8.08 5.82
CA ILE A 476 6.97 -7.83 5.65
C ILE A 476 7.23 -6.86 4.45
N GLY A 477 6.21 -6.17 3.94
CA GLY A 477 6.27 -5.20 2.84
C GLY A 477 6.64 -3.81 3.33
N ASN A 478 6.79 -2.87 2.39
CA ASN A 478 7.02 -1.46 2.69
C ASN A 478 5.71 -0.76 3.11
N SER A 479 5.01 -1.26 4.12
CA SER A 479 3.67 -0.75 4.47
C SER A 479 3.68 0.72 4.95
N LEU A 480 4.85 1.34 5.14
CA LEU A 480 4.97 2.78 5.41
C LEU A 480 5.30 3.62 4.18
N SER A 481 5.56 3.05 3.00
CA SER A 481 5.91 3.88 1.84
C SER A 481 4.86 4.93 1.57
N GLU A 482 3.59 4.56 1.69
CA GLU A 482 2.48 5.48 1.43
C GLU A 482 2.46 6.64 2.40
N ILE A 483 2.50 6.33 3.69
CA ILE A 483 2.46 7.35 4.72
C ILE A 483 3.67 8.25 4.56
N ARG A 484 4.86 7.70 4.32
CA ARG A 484 6.07 8.49 4.05
C ARG A 484 5.95 9.32 2.79
N ARG A 485 5.33 8.79 1.73
CA ARG A 485 5.11 9.50 0.48
C ARG A 485 4.14 10.65 0.67
N ALA A 486 2.97 10.38 1.24
CA ALA A 486 1.97 11.39 1.57
C ALA A 486 2.58 12.50 2.42
N LEU A 487 3.34 12.15 3.47
CA LEU A 487 4.08 13.10 4.30
C LEU A 487 5.16 13.87 3.54
N LEU A 488 5.89 13.22 2.62
CA LEU A 488 6.90 13.88 1.79
C LEU A 488 6.26 14.90 0.83
N GLU A 489 5.18 14.54 0.14
CA GLU A 489 4.50 15.45 -0.78
C GLU A 489 3.76 16.56 -0.03
N HIS A 490 3.17 16.25 1.13
CA HIS A 490 2.65 17.26 2.06
C HIS A 490 3.74 18.27 2.45
N LYS A 491 4.93 17.80 2.81
CA LYS A 491 6.06 18.66 3.17
C LYS A 491 6.55 19.52 2.00
N ARG A 492 6.43 19.03 0.77
CA ARG A 492 6.86 19.74 -0.44
C ARG A 492 5.89 20.84 -0.88
N GLY A 493 4.59 20.65 -0.72
CA GLY A 493 3.60 21.57 -1.28
C GLY A 493 2.21 21.52 -0.65
N GLY A 494 2.08 21.03 0.58
CA GLY A 494 0.79 20.91 1.27
C GLY A 494 -0.21 20.10 0.46
N ARG A 495 -1.47 20.54 0.45
CA ARG A 495 -2.57 19.86 -0.24
C ARG A 495 -2.37 19.84 -1.74
N GLU A 496 -1.94 20.95 -2.34
CA GLU A 496 -1.69 21.05 -3.78
C GLU A 496 -0.60 20.08 -4.24
N GLY A 497 0.50 19.99 -3.48
CA GLY A 497 1.58 19.05 -3.75
C GLY A 497 1.12 17.60 -3.70
N MET A 498 0.28 17.24 -2.73
CA MET A 498 -0.30 15.91 -2.65
C MET A 498 -1.33 15.65 -3.77
N LEU A 499 -2.26 16.58 -4.02
CA LEU A 499 -3.22 16.46 -5.12
C LEU A 499 -2.51 16.25 -6.46
N LYS A 500 -1.42 16.98 -6.70
CA LYS A 500 -0.56 16.76 -7.87
C LYS A 500 -0.10 15.31 -7.90
N TYR A 501 0.54 14.80 -6.85
CA TYR A 501 1.02 13.41 -6.79
C TYR A 501 -0.07 12.36 -7.01
N TYR A 502 -1.27 12.55 -6.46
CA TYR A 502 -2.38 11.61 -6.57
C TYR A 502 -3.19 11.77 -7.86
N SER A 503 -2.96 12.83 -8.63
CA SER A 503 -3.58 13.06 -9.93
C SER A 503 -2.73 12.50 -11.08
N ASN A 504 -3.37 12.20 -12.21
CA ASN A 504 -2.68 11.86 -13.45
C ASN A 504 -3.68 12.07 -14.59
N PRO A 505 -3.23 12.50 -15.79
CA PRO A 505 -4.12 12.62 -16.93
C PRO A 505 -4.88 11.32 -17.22
N THR A 506 -6.14 11.48 -17.56
CA THR A 506 -7.01 10.43 -18.14
C THR A 506 -6.79 10.25 -19.63
N LYS A 507 -6.23 11.26 -20.30
CA LYS A 507 -5.83 11.23 -21.70
C LYS A 507 -4.61 12.10 -21.89
N PHE A 508 -3.58 11.55 -22.54
CA PHE A 508 -2.42 12.36 -22.88
C PHE A 508 -2.72 13.31 -24.05
N THR A 509 -2.28 14.56 -23.91
CA THR A 509 -2.13 15.47 -25.07
C THR A 509 -1.04 14.94 -26.02
N PRO A 510 -0.94 15.42 -27.27
CA PRO A 510 0.13 15.00 -28.19
C PRO A 510 1.55 15.17 -27.59
N ASP A 511 1.79 16.25 -26.85
CA ASP A 511 3.07 16.53 -26.20
C ASP A 511 3.34 15.59 -25.01
N GLN A 512 2.31 15.31 -24.21
CA GLN A 512 2.42 14.36 -23.11
C GLN A 512 2.65 12.93 -23.63
N TYR A 513 1.93 12.57 -24.68
CA TYR A 513 2.04 11.26 -25.31
C TYR A 513 3.43 11.07 -25.91
N LEU A 514 3.97 12.07 -26.62
CA LEU A 514 5.34 12.03 -27.13
C LEU A 514 6.37 11.74 -26.02
N GLN A 515 6.24 12.41 -24.87
CA GLN A 515 7.13 12.17 -23.73
C GLN A 515 6.92 10.80 -23.09
N ALA A 516 5.67 10.35 -22.95
CA ALA A 516 5.35 8.99 -22.47
C ALA A 516 5.99 7.92 -23.35
N ARG A 517 6.00 8.11 -24.67
CA ARG A 517 6.66 7.22 -25.64
C ARG A 517 8.18 7.22 -25.49
N VAL A 518 8.79 8.39 -25.29
CA VAL A 518 10.23 8.50 -25.02
C VAL A 518 10.61 7.74 -23.75
N ASP A 519 9.87 7.91 -22.67
CA ASP A 519 10.14 7.22 -21.41
C ASP A 519 9.91 5.71 -21.50
N ALA A 520 8.86 5.29 -22.23
CA ALA A 520 8.62 3.89 -22.53
C ALA A 520 9.78 3.28 -23.33
N ALA A 521 10.28 3.98 -24.34
CA ALA A 521 11.43 3.53 -25.13
C ALA A 521 12.70 3.39 -24.27
N LYS A 522 12.93 4.32 -23.33
CA LYS A 522 14.02 4.21 -22.35
C LYS A 522 13.86 2.99 -21.45
N ARG A 523 12.66 2.74 -20.92
CA ARG A 523 12.38 1.55 -20.09
C ARG A 523 12.52 0.24 -20.87
N ALA A 524 12.17 0.23 -22.16
CA ALA A 524 12.34 -0.92 -23.06
C ALA A 524 13.80 -1.21 -23.43
N LEU A 525 14.66 -0.18 -23.43
CA LEU A 525 16.11 -0.30 -23.65
C LEU A 525 16.90 -0.60 -22.38
N ASP A 526 16.32 -0.37 -21.20
CA ASP A 526 16.95 -0.68 -19.92
C ASP A 526 17.31 -2.18 -19.85
N LEU A 527 18.61 -2.47 -19.76
CA LEU A 527 19.12 -3.84 -19.82
C LEU A 527 18.62 -4.70 -18.67
N ARG A 528 18.33 -4.09 -17.51
CA ARG A 528 17.77 -4.83 -16.39
C ARG A 528 16.34 -5.25 -16.70
N ASN A 529 15.49 -4.34 -17.17
CA ASN A 529 14.11 -4.66 -17.55
C ASN A 529 14.06 -5.75 -18.62
N ARG A 530 14.91 -5.66 -19.66
CA ARG A 530 15.00 -6.67 -20.71
C ARG A 530 15.42 -8.05 -20.17
N ARG A 531 16.44 -8.12 -19.32
CA ARG A 531 16.88 -9.37 -18.68
C ARG A 531 15.78 -9.99 -17.84
N MET A 532 14.99 -9.17 -17.14
CA MET A 532 13.90 -9.65 -16.30
C MET A 532 12.67 -10.12 -17.10
N ALA A 533 12.47 -9.59 -18.31
CA ALA A 533 11.40 -10.01 -19.22
C ALA A 533 11.80 -11.21 -20.11
N TYR A 534 13.09 -11.55 -20.19
CA TYR A 534 13.57 -12.58 -21.12
C TYR A 534 12.93 -13.95 -20.84
N PRO A 535 12.49 -14.68 -21.88
CA PRO A 535 11.74 -15.92 -21.73
C PRO A 535 12.66 -17.15 -21.63
N PHE A 536 13.30 -17.42 -20.48
CA PHE A 536 14.20 -18.57 -20.39
C PHE A 536 13.44 -19.89 -20.08
N LYS A 537 12.57 -20.28 -21.01
CA LYS A 537 11.69 -21.46 -20.94
C LYS A 537 12.42 -22.77 -20.65
N ALA A 538 13.67 -22.91 -21.12
CA ALA A 538 14.46 -24.13 -20.95
C ALA A 538 15.15 -24.25 -19.58
N ASN A 539 15.10 -23.20 -18.75
CA ASN A 539 15.81 -23.17 -17.47
C ASN A 539 14.90 -23.64 -16.32
N PRO A 540 15.36 -24.61 -15.50
CA PRO A 540 14.64 -25.02 -14.29
C PRO A 540 14.36 -23.82 -13.38
N GLY A 541 13.11 -23.70 -12.90
CA GLY A 541 12.70 -22.61 -12.02
C GLY A 541 12.29 -21.31 -12.71
N TYR A 542 12.21 -21.28 -14.04
CA TYR A 542 11.57 -20.19 -14.76
C TYR A 542 10.12 -19.96 -14.29
N THR A 543 9.77 -18.71 -14.01
CA THR A 543 8.42 -18.32 -13.54
C THR A 543 7.78 -17.27 -14.45
N GLY A 544 8.08 -17.27 -15.75
CA GLY A 544 7.40 -16.40 -16.71
C GLY A 544 6.07 -16.99 -17.19
N MET A 545 5.44 -16.28 -18.13
CA MET A 545 4.05 -16.51 -18.54
C MET A 545 3.73 -17.97 -18.87
N SER A 546 4.57 -18.65 -19.65
CA SER A 546 4.32 -20.04 -20.08
C SER A 546 4.32 -21.08 -18.95
N THR A 547 4.85 -20.74 -17.77
CA THR A 547 4.90 -21.64 -16.60
C THR A 547 3.83 -21.33 -15.56
N MET A 548 3.05 -20.27 -15.78
CA MET A 548 2.03 -19.84 -14.85
C MET A 548 0.83 -20.78 -14.85
N LYS A 549 0.45 -21.27 -13.67
CA LYS A 549 -0.69 -22.19 -13.50
C LYS A 549 -2.06 -21.51 -13.58
N GLY A 550 -2.13 -20.19 -13.46
CA GLY A 550 -3.38 -19.42 -13.45
C GLY A 550 -3.13 -17.94 -13.21
N PHE A 551 -4.19 -17.13 -13.13
CA PHE A 551 -4.12 -15.67 -13.01
C PHE A 551 -3.65 -15.19 -11.63
N ASN A 552 -2.39 -15.45 -11.23
CA ASN A 552 -1.89 -15.09 -9.90
C ASN A 552 -0.85 -13.95 -9.84
N PHE A 553 -0.48 -13.38 -10.99
CA PHE A 553 0.57 -12.36 -11.05
C PHE A 553 0.11 -10.97 -10.59
N LEU A 554 -1.19 -10.66 -10.61
CA LEU A 554 -1.71 -9.42 -10.03
C LEU A 554 -1.43 -9.33 -8.51
N GLY A 555 -1.39 -10.46 -7.80
CA GLY A 555 -1.01 -10.51 -6.38
C GLY A 555 0.51 -10.40 -6.14
N SER A 556 1.32 -10.46 -7.20
CA SER A 556 2.79 -10.38 -7.13
C SER A 556 3.36 -8.98 -7.37
N LYS A 557 2.52 -8.00 -7.73
CA LYS A 557 2.91 -6.59 -8.00
C LYS A 557 3.73 -5.98 -6.87
N SER A 558 3.35 -6.31 -5.66
CA SER A 558 4.02 -5.90 -4.44
C SER A 558 5.49 -6.20 -4.30
N ARG A 559 5.95 -7.23 -5.04
CA ARG A 559 7.33 -7.66 -5.05
C ARG A 559 8.25 -6.60 -5.66
N TRP A 560 7.66 -5.63 -6.37
CA TRP A 560 8.32 -4.57 -7.12
C TRP A 560 9.10 -3.60 -6.24
N TYR A 561 8.50 -3.07 -5.17
CA TYR A 561 9.14 -2.04 -4.32
C TYR A 561 9.75 -2.56 -3.03
N GLY A 562 9.59 -3.84 -2.69
CA GLY A 562 10.15 -4.32 -1.43
C GLY A 562 11.68 -4.43 -1.46
N ARG A 563 12.23 -4.68 -0.27
CA ARG A 563 13.68 -4.78 -0.06
C ARG A 563 14.22 -6.08 -0.68
N VAL A 564 15.35 -5.96 -1.40
CA VAL A 564 16.11 -7.11 -1.94
C VAL A 564 16.30 -8.19 -0.87
N GLY A 565 16.18 -9.45 -1.26
CA GLY A 565 16.38 -10.58 -0.34
C GLY A 565 15.18 -10.84 0.58
N THR A 566 14.06 -10.15 0.40
CA THR A 566 12.82 -10.42 1.15
C THR A 566 11.73 -10.99 0.26
N LYS A 567 10.73 -11.67 0.84
CA LYS A 567 9.55 -12.20 0.10
C LYS A 567 8.80 -11.15 -0.75
N TRP A 568 9.06 -9.86 -0.49
CA TRP A 568 8.42 -8.72 -1.14
C TRP A 568 9.37 -7.83 -1.95
N GLY A 569 10.67 -8.14 -2.04
CA GLY A 569 11.60 -7.36 -2.89
C GLY A 569 12.34 -8.21 -3.91
N ALA A 570 11.76 -9.35 -4.26
CA ALA A 570 12.31 -10.29 -5.22
C ALA A 570 12.46 -9.68 -6.62
N ALA A 571 11.69 -8.61 -6.96
CA ALA A 571 11.82 -7.91 -8.23
C ALA A 571 13.24 -7.32 -8.43
N PHE A 572 13.92 -6.94 -7.36
CA PHE A 572 15.28 -6.38 -7.42
C PHE A 572 16.41 -7.42 -7.39
N GLN A 573 16.10 -8.72 -7.37
CA GLN A 573 17.10 -9.77 -7.48
C GLN A 573 17.54 -9.88 -8.95
N ASN A 574 18.76 -9.43 -9.23
CA ASN A 574 19.37 -9.43 -10.57
C ASN A 574 19.80 -10.84 -11.06
N ILE A 575 19.27 -11.92 -10.47
CA ILE A 575 19.76 -13.29 -10.69
C ILE A 575 18.63 -14.14 -11.22
N TYR A 576 18.97 -14.89 -12.27
CA TYR A 576 18.07 -15.71 -13.03
C TYR A 576 18.01 -17.15 -12.49
N PRO A 577 16.84 -17.83 -12.51
CA PRO A 577 15.49 -17.29 -12.76
C PRO A 577 14.91 -16.53 -11.55
N SER A 578 14.33 -15.35 -11.79
CA SER A 578 13.66 -14.54 -10.76
C SER A 578 12.18 -14.94 -10.61
N PRO A 579 11.62 -14.99 -9.38
CA PRO A 579 10.26 -15.48 -9.12
C PRO A 579 9.10 -14.52 -9.50
N SER A 580 9.31 -13.59 -10.43
CA SER A 580 8.29 -12.60 -10.87
C SER A 580 8.42 -12.18 -12.35
N VAL A 581 8.95 -13.03 -13.23
CA VAL A 581 9.18 -12.69 -14.66
C VAL A 581 7.90 -12.26 -15.39
N SER A 582 6.74 -12.86 -15.10
CA SER A 582 5.50 -12.56 -15.83
C SER A 582 5.11 -11.08 -15.81
N TRP A 583 5.26 -10.39 -14.68
CA TRP A 583 4.95 -8.94 -14.65
C TRP A 583 5.93 -8.16 -15.54
N TYR A 584 7.22 -8.50 -15.51
CA TYR A 584 8.24 -7.84 -16.34
C TYR A 584 7.98 -8.06 -17.83
N GLN A 585 7.47 -9.23 -18.21
CA GLN A 585 7.05 -9.52 -19.57
C GLN A 585 5.92 -8.59 -20.01
N TRP A 586 4.89 -8.43 -19.18
CA TRP A 586 3.80 -7.49 -19.46
C TRP A 586 4.29 -6.03 -19.53
N GLN A 587 5.11 -5.58 -18.57
CA GLN A 587 5.63 -4.21 -18.57
C GLN A 587 6.51 -3.95 -19.79
N PHE A 588 7.38 -4.90 -20.15
CA PHE A 588 8.26 -4.80 -21.30
C PHE A 588 7.45 -4.68 -22.60
N ILE A 589 6.44 -5.53 -22.81
CA ILE A 589 5.60 -5.45 -24.01
C ILE A 589 4.75 -4.17 -24.02
N TYR A 590 4.22 -3.75 -22.88
CA TYR A 590 3.52 -2.47 -22.78
C TYR A 590 4.43 -1.30 -23.15
N ASP A 591 5.65 -1.25 -22.63
CA ASP A 591 6.62 -0.18 -22.93
C ASP A 591 7.06 -0.22 -24.40
N MET A 592 7.26 -1.40 -24.98
CA MET A 592 7.55 -1.56 -26.42
C MET A 592 6.41 -1.00 -27.27
N LYS A 593 5.17 -1.44 -27.04
CA LYS A 593 4.00 -1.00 -27.80
C LYS A 593 3.74 0.50 -27.61
N LEU A 594 3.84 1.01 -26.39
CA LEU A 594 3.72 2.44 -26.12
C LEU A 594 4.80 3.22 -26.87
N ALA A 595 6.08 2.84 -26.79
CA ALA A 595 7.17 3.49 -27.52
C ALA A 595 6.89 3.58 -29.03
N HIS A 596 6.43 2.47 -29.63
CA HIS A 596 6.06 2.41 -31.05
C HIS A 596 4.78 3.18 -31.40
N GLY A 597 3.99 3.58 -30.40
CA GLY A 597 2.76 4.32 -30.56
C GLY A 597 1.55 3.43 -30.86
N GLU A 598 1.65 2.14 -30.54
CA GLU A 598 0.63 1.11 -30.78
C GLU A 598 -0.47 1.09 -29.70
N ILE A 599 -0.24 1.73 -28.56
CA ILE A 599 -1.24 1.91 -27.50
C ILE A 599 -1.81 3.31 -27.62
N ASP A 600 -3.13 3.45 -27.71
CA ASP A 600 -3.73 4.76 -27.88
C ASP A 600 -3.45 5.69 -26.68
N PRO A 601 -3.39 7.03 -26.87
CA PRO A 601 -3.07 7.96 -25.79
C PRO A 601 -4.05 7.97 -24.60
N ALA A 602 -5.30 7.51 -24.80
CA ALA A 602 -6.29 7.41 -23.74
C ALA A 602 -6.13 6.11 -22.94
N SER A 603 -5.71 5.00 -23.57
CA SER A 603 -5.35 3.76 -22.86
C SER A 603 -3.97 3.84 -22.19
N ALA A 604 -3.08 4.67 -22.74
CA ALA A 604 -1.75 4.92 -22.19
C ALA A 604 -1.79 5.80 -20.92
N ALA A 605 -2.72 6.75 -20.89
CA ALA A 605 -3.04 7.57 -19.74
C ALA A 605 -4.01 6.80 -18.83
N ARG A 606 -3.78 6.78 -17.52
CA ARG A 606 -4.50 5.84 -16.64
C ARG A 606 -5.33 6.51 -15.56
N GLY A 607 -5.49 7.82 -15.66
CA GLY A 607 -6.17 8.60 -14.63
C GLY A 607 -5.39 8.61 -13.32
N GLY A 608 -5.89 9.40 -12.36
CA GLY A 608 -5.20 9.62 -11.09
C GLY A 608 -4.84 8.34 -10.34
N ARG A 609 -3.78 8.42 -9.54
CA ARG A 609 -3.39 7.39 -8.57
C ARG A 609 -4.41 7.21 -7.45
N GLY A 610 -5.39 8.12 -7.37
CA GLY A 610 -6.67 7.93 -6.69
C GLY A 610 -6.53 7.39 -5.28
N PHE A 611 -7.48 6.57 -4.86
CA PHE A 611 -7.49 5.95 -3.54
C PHE A 611 -6.56 4.74 -3.45
N GLU A 612 -5.28 4.87 -3.79
CA GLU A 612 -4.27 3.84 -3.55
C GLU A 612 -4.29 3.37 -2.08
N THR A 613 -4.17 2.06 -1.83
CA THR A 613 -4.27 1.50 -0.46
C THR A 613 -2.93 1.02 0.11
N VAL A 614 -2.65 1.44 1.34
CA VAL A 614 -1.36 1.26 2.04
C VAL A 614 -0.99 -0.22 2.30
N ALA A 615 -1.98 -1.10 2.38
CA ALA A 615 -1.83 -2.48 2.83
C ALA A 615 -1.33 -3.46 1.76
N SER A 616 -1.69 -3.21 0.50
CA SER A 616 -1.53 -4.14 -0.62
C SER A 616 -0.47 -3.72 -1.63
N GLN A 617 0.48 -2.89 -1.19
CA GLN A 617 1.81 -2.75 -1.82
C GLN A 617 1.77 -2.06 -3.19
N THR A 618 0.83 -1.13 -3.36
CA THR A 618 0.39 -0.60 -4.65
C THR A 618 0.78 0.85 -4.94
N HIS A 619 1.76 1.45 -4.24
CA HIS A 619 2.37 2.66 -4.77
C HIS A 619 3.21 2.35 -5.98
N LEU A 620 2.54 2.13 -7.09
CA LEU A 620 3.12 1.76 -8.36
C LEU A 620 3.33 3.04 -9.14
N ASP A 621 4.39 3.04 -9.92
CA ASP A 621 4.68 4.16 -10.78
C ASP A 621 3.46 4.37 -11.69
N SER A 622 3.11 5.62 -11.98
CA SER A 622 1.94 5.93 -12.83
C SER A 622 1.98 5.27 -14.23
N TRP A 623 3.15 4.75 -14.63
CA TRP A 623 3.37 4.02 -15.87
C TRP A 623 3.31 2.47 -15.73
N ASP A 624 3.05 1.92 -14.54
CA ASP A 624 2.94 0.47 -14.30
C ASP A 624 1.80 -0.13 -15.11
N VAL A 625 2.13 -1.07 -16.00
CA VAL A 625 1.22 -1.77 -16.92
C VAL A 625 0.02 -2.42 -16.25
N LEU A 626 0.16 -2.82 -14.99
CA LEU A 626 -0.85 -3.48 -14.19
C LEU A 626 -1.02 -2.73 -12.87
N GLY A 627 -0.88 -1.40 -12.82
CA GLY A 627 -1.07 -0.60 -11.61
C GLY A 627 -2.49 -0.69 -11.00
N GLU A 628 -2.92 0.37 -10.33
CA GLU A 628 -4.24 0.45 -9.68
C GLU A 628 -5.39 0.56 -10.68
N TRP A 629 -5.73 -0.59 -11.25
CA TRP A 629 -6.72 -0.75 -12.32
C TRP A 629 -8.13 -0.34 -11.90
N GLY A 630 -8.48 -0.44 -10.61
CA GLY A 630 -9.82 -0.11 -10.11
C GLY A 630 -10.17 1.35 -10.36
N MET A 631 -9.28 2.27 -9.98
CA MET A 631 -9.52 3.71 -10.14
C MET A 631 -9.50 4.14 -11.61
N ALA A 632 -8.68 3.48 -12.45
CA ALA A 632 -8.65 3.72 -13.90
C ALA A 632 -9.96 3.36 -14.63
N THR A 633 -10.92 2.69 -13.96
CA THR A 633 -12.26 2.42 -14.51
C THR A 633 -13.14 3.66 -14.56
N ILE A 634 -12.79 4.70 -13.79
CA ILE A 634 -13.48 5.99 -13.77
C ILE A 634 -12.50 7.02 -14.31
N GLU A 635 -12.76 7.53 -15.50
CA GLU A 635 -11.86 8.48 -16.17
C GLU A 635 -11.93 9.85 -15.49
N MET A 636 -11.13 10.02 -14.43
CA MET A 636 -10.95 11.30 -13.75
C MET A 636 -9.49 11.58 -13.38
N ASP A 637 -9.08 12.83 -13.59
CA ASP A 637 -7.74 13.28 -13.25
C ASP A 637 -7.56 13.40 -11.72
N ASN A 638 -8.61 13.81 -11.00
CA ASN A 638 -8.63 13.97 -9.55
C ASN A 638 -9.89 13.33 -8.92
N HIS A 639 -9.74 12.17 -8.30
CA HIS A 639 -10.84 11.49 -7.60
C HIS A 639 -11.24 12.15 -6.27
N PHE A 640 -10.40 13.04 -5.73
CA PHE A 640 -10.63 13.72 -4.46
C PHE A 640 -11.39 15.04 -4.61
N ASP A 641 -11.81 15.40 -5.81
CA ASP A 641 -12.72 16.53 -6.04
C ASP A 641 -14.14 16.19 -5.57
N VAL A 642 -14.31 16.12 -4.25
CA VAL A 642 -15.54 15.68 -3.60
C VAL A 642 -15.99 16.78 -2.63
N PRO A 643 -17.20 17.35 -2.80
CA PRO A 643 -17.69 18.41 -1.92
C PRO A 643 -18.17 17.82 -0.60
N LEU A 644 -17.24 17.47 0.30
CA LEU A 644 -17.55 16.97 1.64
C LEU A 644 -18.15 18.05 2.55
N ASN A 645 -17.80 19.32 2.31
CA ASN A 645 -18.29 20.48 3.05
C ASN A 645 -18.61 21.61 2.06
N ASN A 646 -19.90 21.76 1.72
CA ASN A 646 -20.50 22.99 1.18
C ASN A 646 -22.01 22.88 1.44
N ASN A 647 -22.44 23.35 2.61
CA ASN A 647 -23.76 23.99 2.74
C ASN A 647 -23.63 25.43 2.28
#